data_AF-A0A8J2V2L9-F1
#
_entry.id   AF-A0A8J2V2L9-F1
#
_cell.length_a   1.000
_cell.length_b   1.000
_cell.length_c   1.000
_cell.angle_alpha   90.00
_cell.angle_beta   90.00
_cell.angle_gamma   90.00
#
_symmetry.space_group_name_H-M   'P 1'
#
loop_
_entity.id
_entity.type
_entity.pdbx_description
1 polymer ?
#
loop_
_entity_poly.entity_id
_entity_poly.type
_entity_poly.pdbx_seq_one_letter_code
_entity_poly.pdbx_strand_id
1 'polypeptide(L)'
;MRLSIFLSLAFMPLSAAAQEAPLDFWDEELRLFGTASAGQTVAHGLEQRLASSFENSAVSLDHADHVVGDLSLDYSPADAGLPDRFGFVSSLWGRPWSLADDMALEVWLKATDLASGDAWTVVLVDASGRQASASVPPVSGDWQKVSVPLGQFEAQEGFNWSDVRSVEFSAPVSPKTRINLDGAAFVAGETMIGITDKPLGQRMAEASDSRAARAAHAFRQEAMKVPEGEISLENETRPRPAIQAFAMMMAEVNLEEANQILINELKDSSVLTVWDLAANPLYLRFYYMFSSRAGKYPGRLTPEAEALLLETLWERTITKNDIALTRKSTWWMDGSENHDLNAKASSLVASRIFMNEPAYKDRVLPNYGYGGGYHYGHAGYYGPGIDFKERKGGGRADLSDGQDYTAADHYDAWVAYFNEYFRERAERGFFLEYGSPGYTKHTMGFVDLIYQHSGDDELKERVGDFVTLFWADWAQVSISGIRGGPKTRHHGKVGGPDDKGTADLVSFLLGGPGNPGTWWYWGLVNDYELPPVVWGMILDREGLGDFTYKARGIGEEVNELPRPLGAERAMLTDTDARFLKSTYVTPDYTLGTQMDHPLAVHSHLSITGRWHGMTFAQSPDARIVPVAIPDGPDLRGRAPGEYDTEIMMHTVHDRQTLIVQQSRRWTAIHPEWYPSDPTIYNRDVGVWFGDDWDVRTERNGWIFVQKGNAFGAVRPVLWDEPYERSKPSTGVGNQVFFNKPYDDPTVKLCDDCYSWNDAKTILKLQDGYSPIIIEAGDTEDYASIDDFMADVLDNPLALHKTVVPGFHVLVYTGLNGEEIVLNAGAMSIPTIGGEPISYEYGMTFDSPYMQSQYKSGDITLQYKDYKLQLDFSE
;
A
#
# COMPACT_ATOMS: atom_id res chain seq x y z
N MET A 1 22.67 -30.33 25.50
CA MET A 1 21.68 -31.31 25.99
C MET A 1 20.68 -30.56 26.87
N ARG A 2 19.75 -29.85 26.24
CA ARG A 2 18.58 -29.21 26.85
C ARG A 2 17.42 -29.36 25.86
N LEU A 3 16.27 -29.69 26.40
CA LEU A 3 15.10 -30.31 25.78
C LEU A 3 14.43 -29.39 24.74
N SER A 4 14.16 -29.93 23.55
CA SER A 4 13.20 -29.39 22.60
C SER A 4 11.80 -29.41 23.23
N ILE A 5 11.23 -28.24 23.50
CA ILE A 5 9.81 -28.11 23.84
C ILE A 5 9.09 -27.82 22.51
N PHE A 6 8.50 -28.87 21.95
CA PHE A 6 7.40 -28.72 21.01
C PHE A 6 6.25 -28.08 21.78
N LEU A 7 5.92 -26.83 21.45
CA LEU A 7 4.68 -26.20 21.90
C LEU A 7 3.54 -26.95 21.22
N SER A 8 2.92 -27.86 21.97
CA SER A 8 1.63 -28.44 21.60
C SER A 8 0.59 -27.38 21.92
N LEU A 9 -0.07 -26.85 20.89
CA LEU A 9 -1.30 -26.07 21.04
C LEU A 9 -2.30 -26.93 21.85
N ALA A 10 -2.42 -26.61 23.13
CA ALA A 10 -3.46 -27.17 23.97
C ALA A 10 -4.78 -26.54 23.54
N PHE A 11 -5.62 -27.33 22.87
CA PHE A 11 -7.04 -27.05 22.69
C PHE A 11 -7.64 -26.67 24.05
N MET A 12 -7.97 -25.39 24.24
CA MET A 12 -8.89 -24.99 25.29
C MET A 12 -10.27 -25.59 24.99
N PRO A 13 -11.04 -25.99 26.01
CA PRO A 13 -12.38 -26.51 25.78
C PRO A 13 -13.26 -25.37 25.26
N LEU A 14 -13.84 -25.57 24.06
CA LEU A 14 -14.85 -24.70 23.48
C LEU A 14 -15.99 -24.47 24.49
N SER A 15 -16.00 -23.30 25.12
CA SER A 15 -17.28 -22.64 25.40
C SER A 15 -17.93 -22.41 24.05
N ALA A 16 -19.23 -22.72 23.91
CA ALA A 16 -20.00 -22.56 22.67
C ALA A 16 -19.60 -21.26 21.96
N ALA A 17 -18.75 -21.39 20.93
CA ALA A 17 -18.23 -20.25 20.20
C ALA A 17 -19.40 -19.71 19.41
N ALA A 18 -19.70 -18.42 19.56
CA ALA A 18 -20.52 -17.74 18.58
C ALA A 18 -19.91 -18.04 17.20
N GLN A 19 -20.75 -18.37 16.22
CA GLN A 19 -20.30 -18.65 14.86
C GLN A 19 -19.46 -17.47 14.38
N GLU A 20 -18.18 -17.72 14.02
CA GLU A 20 -17.32 -16.68 13.46
C GLU A 20 -18.02 -16.08 12.23
N ALA A 21 -18.10 -14.75 12.17
CA ALA A 21 -18.63 -14.07 11.00
C ALA A 21 -17.81 -14.48 9.76
N PRO A 22 -18.46 -14.85 8.65
CA PRO A 22 -17.74 -15.11 7.42
C PRO A 22 -17.13 -13.81 6.90
N LEU A 23 -15.94 -13.91 6.32
CA LEU A 23 -15.12 -12.79 5.87
C LEU A 23 -14.86 -12.91 4.38
N ASP A 24 -14.58 -11.81 3.70
CA ASP A 24 -14.35 -11.74 2.26
C ASP A 24 -12.89 -11.46 1.92
N PHE A 25 -12.45 -11.98 0.78
CA PHE A 25 -11.13 -11.70 0.23
C PHE A 25 -11.23 -11.35 -1.25
N TRP A 26 -11.21 -10.04 -1.49
CA TRP A 26 -11.39 -9.39 -2.80
C TRP A 26 -10.64 -10.05 -3.97
N ASP A 27 -9.39 -10.51 -3.77
CA ASP A 27 -8.60 -11.12 -4.84
C ASP A 27 -8.93 -12.62 -5.05
N GLU A 28 -9.29 -13.35 -4.00
CA GLU A 28 -9.63 -14.78 -4.13
C GLU A 28 -10.99 -14.97 -4.79
N GLU A 29 -11.99 -14.19 -4.41
CA GLU A 29 -13.37 -14.38 -4.89
C GLU A 29 -13.52 -14.24 -6.40
N LEU A 30 -12.88 -13.20 -6.98
CA LEU A 30 -12.81 -12.99 -8.43
C LEU A 30 -12.18 -14.18 -9.17
N ARG A 31 -11.27 -14.90 -8.52
CA ARG A 31 -10.53 -16.03 -9.08
C ARG A 31 -11.26 -17.36 -8.88
N LEU A 32 -11.97 -17.53 -7.77
CA LEU A 32 -12.79 -18.73 -7.55
C LEU A 32 -13.93 -18.80 -8.56
N PHE A 33 -14.47 -17.64 -8.96
CA PHE A 33 -15.50 -17.56 -9.98
C PHE A 33 -15.00 -17.99 -11.36
N GLY A 34 -15.79 -18.80 -12.05
CA GLY A 34 -15.54 -19.27 -13.41
C GLY A 34 -16.81 -19.45 -14.21
N THR A 35 -16.65 -19.48 -15.54
CA THR A 35 -17.73 -19.71 -16.49
C THR A 35 -17.40 -20.88 -17.41
N ALA A 36 -18.42 -21.51 -17.98
CA ALA A 36 -18.25 -22.68 -18.83
C ALA A 36 -19.27 -22.73 -19.96
N SER A 37 -18.78 -23.04 -21.18
CA SER A 37 -19.63 -23.39 -22.32
C SER A 37 -20.03 -24.87 -22.29
N ALA A 38 -20.95 -25.28 -23.16
CA ALA A 38 -21.40 -26.66 -23.29
C ALA A 38 -20.24 -27.67 -23.33
N GLY A 39 -20.28 -28.64 -22.42
CA GLY A 39 -19.27 -29.70 -22.30
C GLY A 39 -18.02 -29.33 -21.51
N GLN A 40 -17.95 -28.12 -20.96
CA GLN A 40 -16.91 -27.68 -20.02
C GLN A 40 -17.46 -27.63 -18.59
N THR A 41 -16.56 -27.48 -17.62
CA THR A 41 -16.87 -27.18 -16.21
C THR A 41 -16.40 -25.76 -15.89
N VAL A 42 -16.86 -25.16 -14.78
CA VAL A 42 -16.41 -23.82 -14.35
C VAL A 42 -14.94 -23.79 -13.92
N ALA A 43 -14.30 -24.96 -13.82
CA ALA A 43 -12.84 -25.10 -13.67
C ALA A 43 -12.09 -24.88 -15.00
N HIS A 44 -12.79 -24.73 -16.12
CA HIS A 44 -12.16 -24.32 -17.37
C HIS A 44 -11.40 -23.01 -17.16
N GLY A 45 -10.21 -22.94 -17.74
CA GLY A 45 -9.31 -21.81 -17.59
C GLY A 45 -8.80 -21.52 -16.18
N LEU A 46 -8.85 -22.49 -15.26
CA LEU A 46 -8.28 -22.33 -13.91
C LEU A 46 -6.81 -21.90 -13.96
N GLU A 47 -6.04 -22.41 -14.92
CA GLU A 47 -4.62 -22.07 -15.06
C GLU A 47 -4.38 -20.58 -15.34
N GLN A 48 -5.23 -19.90 -16.11
CA GLN A 48 -5.10 -18.44 -16.29
C GLN A 48 -5.41 -17.67 -15.00
N ARG A 49 -6.32 -18.19 -14.17
CA ARG A 49 -6.74 -17.57 -12.90
C ARG A 49 -5.68 -17.66 -11.79
N LEU A 50 -4.65 -18.50 -11.97
CA LEU A 50 -3.50 -18.60 -11.05
C LEU A 50 -2.44 -17.52 -11.30
N ALA A 51 -2.51 -16.80 -12.42
CA ALA A 51 -1.56 -15.74 -12.72
C ALA A 51 -1.78 -14.54 -11.79
N SER A 52 -0.71 -13.96 -11.23
CA SER A 52 -0.83 -12.75 -10.39
C SER A 52 -1.45 -11.57 -11.17
N SER A 53 -1.25 -11.51 -12.48
CA SER A 53 -1.82 -10.49 -13.37
C SER A 53 -3.24 -10.81 -13.89
N PHE A 54 -3.91 -11.84 -13.35
CA PHE A 54 -5.26 -12.18 -13.79
C PHE A 54 -6.23 -11.03 -13.51
N GLU A 55 -7.07 -10.76 -14.49
CA GLU A 55 -8.19 -9.82 -14.41
C GLU A 55 -9.40 -10.49 -15.06
N ASN A 56 -10.56 -10.33 -14.44
CA ASN A 56 -11.81 -10.88 -14.95
C ASN A 56 -12.66 -9.73 -15.49
N SER A 57 -12.89 -9.70 -16.81
CA SER A 57 -13.73 -8.66 -17.41
C SER A 57 -15.23 -8.92 -17.27
N ALA A 58 -15.62 -10.13 -16.87
CA ALA A 58 -17.03 -10.52 -16.78
C ALA A 58 -17.56 -10.49 -15.35
N VAL A 59 -16.70 -10.39 -14.35
CA VAL A 59 -17.06 -10.30 -12.93
C VAL A 59 -16.29 -9.18 -12.26
N SER A 60 -16.99 -8.39 -11.45
CA SER A 60 -16.44 -7.36 -10.58
C SER A 60 -16.92 -7.54 -9.14
N LEU A 61 -16.28 -6.83 -8.21
CA LEU A 61 -16.73 -6.72 -6.83
C LEU A 61 -17.74 -5.57 -6.74
N ASP A 62 -18.81 -5.75 -5.98
CA ASP A 62 -19.79 -4.72 -5.65
C ASP A 62 -19.82 -4.52 -4.14
N HIS A 63 -19.30 -3.37 -3.70
CA HIS A 63 -19.25 -2.98 -2.29
C HIS A 63 -20.53 -2.27 -1.81
N ALA A 64 -21.48 -2.00 -2.71
CA ALA A 64 -22.68 -1.25 -2.38
C ALA A 64 -23.92 -2.13 -2.22
N ASP A 65 -24.01 -3.20 -3.01
CA ASP A 65 -25.15 -4.12 -3.05
C ASP A 65 -24.71 -5.54 -2.68
N HIS A 66 -24.84 -5.88 -1.41
CA HIS A 66 -24.44 -7.14 -0.79
C HIS A 66 -25.39 -7.51 0.37
N VAL A 67 -25.19 -8.69 0.95
CA VAL A 67 -26.03 -9.30 2.00
C VAL A 67 -25.19 -9.87 3.14
N VAL A 68 -24.04 -10.47 2.84
CA VAL A 68 -23.11 -11.05 3.80
C VAL A 68 -21.72 -10.47 3.54
N GLY A 69 -20.95 -10.22 4.61
CA GLY A 69 -19.59 -9.70 4.47
C GLY A 69 -19.52 -8.26 3.95
N ASP A 70 -18.41 -7.91 3.30
CA ASP A 70 -18.05 -6.54 2.89
C ASP A 70 -18.36 -6.22 1.42
N LEU A 71 -18.65 -7.25 0.61
CA LEU A 71 -18.85 -7.10 -0.83
C LEU A 71 -19.60 -8.30 -1.44
N SER A 72 -20.15 -8.13 -2.63
CA SER A 72 -20.68 -9.23 -3.44
C SER A 72 -19.99 -9.32 -4.80
N LEU A 73 -20.24 -10.41 -5.54
CA LEU A 73 -19.80 -10.54 -6.93
C LEU A 73 -20.91 -10.09 -7.88
N ASP A 74 -20.60 -9.17 -8.78
CA ASP A 74 -21.47 -8.75 -9.89
C ASP A 74 -20.98 -9.38 -11.20
N TYR A 75 -21.80 -10.27 -11.76
CA TYR A 75 -21.52 -11.04 -12.96
C TYR A 75 -22.33 -10.56 -14.17
N SER A 76 -21.62 -10.33 -15.28
CA SER A 76 -22.16 -10.04 -16.62
C SER A 76 -21.98 -11.25 -17.55
N PRO A 77 -23.02 -12.08 -17.77
CA PRO A 77 -22.99 -13.15 -18.77
C PRO A 77 -22.64 -12.67 -20.18
N ALA A 78 -23.03 -11.45 -20.55
CA ALA A 78 -22.74 -10.90 -21.87
C ALA A 78 -21.22 -10.75 -22.09
N ASP A 79 -20.51 -10.22 -21.09
CA ASP A 79 -19.06 -10.00 -21.15
C ASP A 79 -18.28 -11.32 -21.06
N ALA A 80 -18.90 -12.37 -20.51
CA ALA A 80 -18.40 -13.74 -20.56
C ALA A 80 -18.73 -14.51 -21.86
N GLY A 81 -19.42 -13.89 -22.83
CA GLY A 81 -19.80 -14.54 -24.08
C GLY A 81 -21.01 -15.49 -23.98
N LEU A 82 -21.92 -15.23 -23.03
CA LEU A 82 -23.15 -15.99 -22.76
C LEU A 82 -22.89 -17.50 -22.50
N PRO A 83 -22.10 -17.84 -21.47
CA PRO A 83 -21.80 -19.23 -21.13
C PRO A 83 -23.05 -19.95 -20.59
N ASP A 84 -23.07 -21.29 -20.72
CA ASP A 84 -24.19 -22.13 -20.25
C ASP A 84 -24.18 -22.31 -18.72
N ARG A 85 -23.01 -22.20 -18.11
CA ARG A 85 -22.80 -22.34 -16.66
C ARG A 85 -21.84 -21.30 -16.11
N PHE A 86 -22.01 -20.99 -14.84
CA PHE A 86 -21.14 -20.14 -14.03
C PHE A 86 -21.08 -20.66 -12.59
N GLY A 87 -20.13 -20.24 -11.79
CA GLY A 87 -20.06 -20.63 -10.38
C GLY A 87 -18.63 -20.70 -9.88
N PHE A 88 -18.39 -21.53 -8.88
CA PHE A 88 -17.17 -21.49 -8.08
C PHE A 88 -16.43 -22.82 -8.13
N VAL A 89 -15.10 -22.73 -8.18
CA VAL A 89 -14.24 -23.85 -7.84
C VAL A 89 -13.97 -23.89 -6.33
N SER A 90 -13.74 -25.10 -5.81
CA SER A 90 -13.44 -25.35 -4.40
C SER A 90 -12.17 -24.68 -3.89
N SER A 91 -11.19 -24.53 -4.77
CA SER A 91 -9.93 -23.89 -4.47
C SER A 91 -9.18 -23.63 -5.77
N LEU A 92 -8.41 -22.54 -5.81
CA LEU A 92 -7.43 -22.29 -6.85
C LEU A 92 -6.31 -23.35 -6.87
N TRP A 93 -6.06 -24.00 -5.73
CA TRP A 93 -4.90 -24.85 -5.50
C TRP A 93 -5.27 -26.32 -5.31
N GLY A 94 -6.48 -26.71 -5.73
CA GLY A 94 -6.88 -28.12 -5.80
C GLY A 94 -7.19 -28.76 -4.45
N ARG A 95 -7.61 -27.98 -3.45
CA ARG A 95 -8.24 -28.52 -2.23
C ARG A 95 -9.75 -28.76 -2.49
N PRO A 96 -10.28 -29.98 -2.31
CA PRO A 96 -11.71 -30.24 -2.45
C PRO A 96 -12.49 -29.79 -1.21
N TRP A 97 -13.81 -29.68 -1.37
CA TRP A 97 -14.73 -29.74 -0.24
C TRP A 97 -15.04 -31.19 0.13
N SER A 98 -15.03 -31.46 1.43
CA SER A 98 -15.54 -32.71 1.98
C SER A 98 -16.90 -32.44 2.63
N LEU A 99 -17.97 -32.82 1.94
CA LEU A 99 -19.33 -32.48 2.31
C LEU A 99 -20.02 -33.63 3.05
N ALA A 100 -20.70 -33.31 4.16
CA ALA A 100 -21.54 -34.23 4.91
C ALA A 100 -22.96 -34.25 4.33
N ASP A 101 -23.65 -35.38 4.42
CA ASP A 101 -24.98 -35.58 3.83
C ASP A 101 -26.10 -34.73 4.45
N ASP A 102 -25.87 -34.19 5.65
CA ASP A 102 -26.76 -33.29 6.37
C ASP A 102 -26.55 -31.79 6.04
N MET A 103 -25.54 -31.46 5.23
CA MET A 103 -25.31 -30.09 4.78
C MET A 103 -26.35 -29.61 3.76
N ALA A 104 -26.46 -28.30 3.62
CA ALA A 104 -27.13 -27.62 2.53
C ALA A 104 -26.18 -26.63 1.85
N LEU A 105 -26.25 -26.53 0.54
CA LEU A 105 -25.69 -25.38 -0.17
C LEU A 105 -26.58 -24.18 0.10
N GLU A 106 -26.00 -23.09 0.59
CA GLU A 106 -26.64 -21.79 0.71
C GLU A 106 -25.90 -20.76 -0.13
N VAL A 107 -26.65 -19.91 -0.83
CA VAL A 107 -26.13 -18.80 -1.62
C VAL A 107 -27.20 -17.72 -1.72
N TRP A 108 -26.81 -16.46 -1.61
CA TRP A 108 -27.64 -15.33 -1.96
C TRP A 108 -27.45 -15.00 -3.43
N LEU A 109 -28.57 -14.83 -4.12
CA LEU A 109 -28.58 -14.53 -5.54
C LEU A 109 -29.51 -13.36 -5.81
N LYS A 110 -29.08 -12.47 -6.69
CA LYS A 110 -29.88 -11.40 -7.29
C LYS A 110 -29.76 -11.53 -8.79
N ALA A 111 -30.84 -11.36 -9.55
CA ALA A 111 -30.76 -11.43 -11.00
C ALA A 111 -31.75 -10.49 -11.68
N THR A 112 -31.24 -9.68 -12.61
CA THR A 112 -32.04 -8.76 -13.42
C THR A 112 -32.02 -9.19 -14.88
N ASP A 113 -33.06 -8.81 -15.64
CA ASP A 113 -33.16 -9.03 -17.09
C ASP A 113 -32.91 -10.48 -17.56
N LEU A 114 -33.43 -11.46 -16.81
CA LEU A 114 -33.39 -12.88 -17.19
C LEU A 114 -34.25 -13.18 -18.42
N ALA A 115 -33.81 -14.15 -19.22
CA ALA A 115 -34.62 -14.66 -20.32
C ALA A 115 -35.80 -15.50 -19.80
N SER A 116 -36.92 -15.47 -20.52
CA SER A 116 -38.10 -16.28 -20.17
C SER A 116 -37.81 -17.78 -20.37
N GLY A 117 -37.92 -18.61 -19.32
CA GLY A 117 -37.66 -20.05 -19.39
C GLY A 117 -37.65 -20.75 -18.04
N ASP A 118 -37.64 -22.10 -18.07
CA ASP A 118 -37.74 -23.00 -16.91
C ASP A 118 -36.45 -23.06 -16.05
N ALA A 119 -36.69 -23.26 -14.75
CA ALA A 119 -35.84 -23.67 -13.62
C ALA A 119 -34.31 -23.47 -13.72
N TRP A 120 -33.76 -22.75 -12.73
CA TRP A 120 -32.33 -22.77 -12.46
C TRP A 120 -31.91 -24.17 -11.99
N THR A 121 -30.70 -24.58 -12.35
CA THR A 121 -30.12 -25.84 -11.89
C THR A 121 -28.79 -25.58 -11.22
N VAL A 122 -28.56 -26.24 -10.09
CA VAL A 122 -27.26 -26.28 -9.43
C VAL A 122 -26.64 -27.65 -9.65
N VAL A 123 -25.35 -27.66 -9.96
CA VAL A 123 -24.57 -28.88 -10.22
C VAL A 123 -23.32 -28.85 -9.36
N LEU A 124 -23.13 -29.89 -8.55
CA LEU A 124 -21.86 -30.19 -7.89
C LEU A 124 -21.06 -31.13 -8.79
N VAL A 125 -19.76 -30.88 -8.92
CA VAL A 125 -18.85 -31.72 -9.71
C VAL A 125 -17.73 -32.25 -8.83
N ASP A 126 -17.50 -33.56 -8.82
CA ASP A 126 -16.40 -34.19 -8.07
C ASP A 126 -15.09 -34.24 -8.88
N ALA A 127 -14.00 -34.67 -8.25
CA ALA A 127 -12.68 -34.78 -8.91
C ALA A 127 -12.64 -35.73 -10.11
N SER A 128 -13.59 -36.66 -10.21
CA SER A 128 -13.74 -37.58 -11.34
C SER A 128 -14.61 -37.01 -12.45
N GLY A 129 -15.11 -35.77 -12.30
CA GLY A 129 -16.03 -35.12 -13.23
C GLY A 129 -17.47 -35.64 -13.14
N ARG A 130 -17.80 -36.46 -12.12
CA ARG A 130 -19.17 -36.92 -11.90
C ARG A 130 -19.99 -35.77 -11.33
N GLN A 131 -21.27 -35.75 -11.67
CA GLN A 131 -22.16 -34.65 -11.32
C GLN A 131 -23.24 -35.10 -10.34
N ALA A 132 -23.59 -34.21 -9.42
CA ALA A 132 -24.82 -34.28 -8.64
C ALA A 132 -25.60 -33.00 -8.90
N SER A 133 -26.89 -33.10 -9.25
CA SER A 133 -27.69 -31.93 -9.67
C SER A 133 -28.98 -31.79 -8.89
N ALA A 134 -29.39 -30.55 -8.64
CA ALA A 134 -30.67 -30.21 -8.05
C ALA A 134 -31.29 -29.02 -8.79
N SER A 135 -32.61 -29.03 -8.96
CA SER A 135 -33.36 -27.88 -9.45
C SER A 135 -33.58 -26.87 -8.34
N VAL A 136 -33.44 -25.58 -8.64
CA VAL A 136 -33.75 -24.49 -7.72
C VAL A 136 -34.77 -23.55 -8.34
N PRO A 137 -35.60 -22.88 -7.53
CA PRO A 137 -36.52 -21.86 -8.04
C PRO A 137 -35.75 -20.78 -8.82
N PRO A 138 -36.33 -20.24 -9.91
CA PRO A 138 -35.71 -19.12 -10.61
C PRO A 138 -35.64 -17.89 -9.71
N VAL A 139 -34.46 -17.27 -9.64
CA VAL A 139 -34.22 -16.04 -8.89
C VAL A 139 -34.42 -14.85 -9.83
N SER A 140 -35.14 -13.82 -9.42
CA SER A 140 -35.31 -12.60 -10.21
C SER A 140 -35.70 -11.42 -9.33
N GLY A 141 -35.18 -10.22 -9.65
CA GLY A 141 -35.42 -9.01 -8.87
C GLY A 141 -34.42 -8.89 -7.73
N ASP A 142 -34.92 -8.72 -6.52
CA ASP A 142 -34.11 -8.52 -5.30
C ASP A 142 -33.41 -9.80 -4.83
N TRP A 143 -32.52 -9.65 -3.84
CA TRP A 143 -31.78 -10.74 -3.21
C TRP A 143 -32.69 -11.84 -2.67
N GLN A 144 -32.38 -13.08 -3.05
CA GLN A 144 -33.07 -14.28 -2.59
C GLN A 144 -32.05 -15.30 -2.09
N LYS A 145 -32.28 -15.84 -0.90
CA LYS A 145 -31.49 -16.95 -0.37
C LYS A 145 -31.95 -18.25 -1.02
N VAL A 146 -31.06 -18.89 -1.76
CA VAL A 146 -31.24 -20.24 -2.27
C VAL A 146 -30.58 -21.22 -1.30
N SER A 147 -31.36 -22.18 -0.79
CA SER A 147 -30.88 -23.22 0.12
C SER A 147 -31.28 -24.59 -0.42
N VAL A 148 -30.30 -25.45 -0.66
CA VAL A 148 -30.48 -26.78 -1.25
C VAL A 148 -29.82 -27.83 -0.37
N PRO A 149 -30.59 -28.60 0.42
CA PRO A 149 -30.05 -29.73 1.17
C PRO A 149 -29.36 -30.74 0.25
N LEU A 150 -28.20 -31.25 0.66
CA LEU A 150 -27.41 -32.18 -0.16
C LEU A 150 -28.17 -33.49 -0.47
N GLY A 151 -29.07 -33.91 0.42
CA GLY A 151 -29.98 -35.04 0.17
C GLY A 151 -30.99 -34.84 -0.98
N GLN A 152 -31.14 -33.62 -1.53
CA GLN A 152 -31.99 -33.34 -2.69
C GLN A 152 -31.24 -33.41 -4.03
N PHE A 153 -29.91 -33.52 -4.02
CA PHE A 153 -29.13 -33.63 -5.24
C PHE A 153 -29.21 -35.05 -5.79
N GLU A 154 -29.57 -35.16 -7.06
CA GLU A 154 -29.52 -36.40 -7.82
C GLU A 154 -28.08 -36.66 -8.29
N ALA A 155 -27.37 -37.51 -7.54
CA ALA A 155 -25.98 -37.85 -7.81
C ALA A 155 -25.82 -38.97 -8.84
N GLN A 156 -24.92 -38.78 -9.81
CA GLN A 156 -24.46 -39.85 -10.70
C GLN A 156 -23.83 -41.00 -9.90
N GLU A 157 -23.91 -42.21 -10.44
CA GLU A 157 -23.35 -43.40 -9.79
C GLU A 157 -21.84 -43.19 -9.50
N GLY A 158 -21.47 -43.36 -8.22
CA GLY A 158 -20.11 -43.20 -7.75
C GLY A 158 -19.67 -41.77 -7.43
N PHE A 159 -20.54 -40.77 -7.49
CA PHE A 159 -20.21 -39.40 -7.07
C PHE A 159 -19.57 -39.38 -5.66
N ASN A 160 -18.45 -38.66 -5.51
CA ASN A 160 -17.70 -38.59 -4.26
C ASN A 160 -17.96 -37.29 -3.48
N TRP A 161 -18.82 -37.36 -2.47
CA TRP A 161 -19.16 -36.24 -1.58
C TRP A 161 -17.98 -35.69 -0.77
N SER A 162 -16.92 -36.50 -0.56
CA SER A 162 -15.72 -36.07 0.15
C SER A 162 -14.67 -35.39 -0.76
N ASP A 163 -14.96 -35.23 -2.05
CA ASP A 163 -14.01 -34.74 -3.06
C ASP A 163 -14.69 -33.84 -4.10
N VAL A 164 -15.59 -32.97 -3.63
CA VAL A 164 -16.32 -32.03 -4.50
C VAL A 164 -15.40 -30.87 -4.89
N ARG A 165 -15.40 -30.53 -6.18
CA ARG A 165 -14.44 -29.61 -6.81
C ARG A 165 -15.04 -28.32 -7.31
N SER A 166 -16.31 -28.29 -7.65
CA SER A 166 -17.01 -27.06 -8.03
C SER A 166 -18.50 -27.14 -7.73
N VAL A 167 -19.08 -25.96 -7.59
CA VAL A 167 -20.53 -25.71 -7.64
C VAL A 167 -20.81 -24.84 -8.85
N GLU A 168 -21.76 -25.26 -9.68
CA GLU A 168 -22.08 -24.63 -10.96
C GLU A 168 -23.57 -24.35 -11.03
N PHE A 169 -23.92 -23.15 -11.48
CA PHE A 169 -25.28 -22.70 -11.74
C PHE A 169 -25.51 -22.67 -13.24
N SER A 170 -26.70 -23.08 -13.67
CA SER A 170 -27.20 -22.88 -15.02
C SER A 170 -28.54 -22.17 -14.96
N ALA A 171 -28.65 -21.07 -15.69
CA ALA A 171 -29.81 -20.18 -15.71
C ALA A 171 -30.04 -19.65 -17.12
N PRO A 172 -31.30 -19.33 -17.49
CA PRO A 172 -31.61 -18.71 -18.77
C PRO A 172 -31.14 -17.24 -18.80
N VAL A 173 -29.97 -16.99 -19.37
CA VAL A 173 -29.37 -15.65 -19.49
C VAL A 173 -29.69 -14.97 -20.82
N SER A 174 -29.69 -13.63 -20.81
CA SER A 174 -29.79 -12.75 -21.97
C SER A 174 -28.58 -11.80 -22.02
N PRO A 175 -28.32 -11.11 -23.14
CA PRO A 175 -27.25 -10.10 -23.21
C PRO A 175 -27.39 -8.91 -22.25
N LYS A 176 -28.53 -8.79 -21.55
CA LYS A 176 -28.75 -7.74 -20.55
C LYS A 176 -28.75 -8.27 -19.12
N THR A 177 -28.70 -9.58 -18.95
CA THR A 177 -28.75 -10.19 -17.64
C THR A 177 -27.58 -9.70 -16.79
N ARG A 178 -27.85 -9.41 -15.52
CA ARG A 178 -26.85 -9.26 -14.46
C ARG A 178 -27.20 -10.21 -13.33
N ILE A 179 -26.19 -10.81 -12.73
CA ILE A 179 -26.36 -11.75 -11.62
C ILE A 179 -25.42 -11.32 -10.51
N ASN A 180 -25.94 -11.01 -9.33
CA ASN A 180 -25.12 -10.86 -8.13
C ASN A 180 -25.12 -12.16 -7.32
N LEU A 181 -23.97 -12.51 -6.76
CA LEU A 181 -23.77 -13.69 -5.93
C LEU A 181 -23.09 -13.29 -4.63
N ASP A 182 -23.57 -13.84 -3.53
CA ASP A 182 -23.06 -13.52 -2.20
C ASP A 182 -23.31 -14.65 -1.19
N GLY A 183 -22.54 -14.71 -0.10
CA GLY A 183 -22.75 -15.62 1.02
C GLY A 183 -22.74 -17.11 0.64
N ALA A 184 -21.96 -17.50 -0.38
CA ALA A 184 -21.96 -18.88 -0.87
C ALA A 184 -21.25 -19.80 0.13
N ALA A 185 -21.94 -20.80 0.66
CA ALA A 185 -21.40 -21.74 1.65
C ALA A 185 -22.14 -23.08 1.68
N PHE A 186 -21.49 -24.12 2.23
CA PHE A 186 -22.17 -25.33 2.69
C PHE A 186 -22.36 -25.27 4.20
N VAL A 187 -23.59 -25.44 4.68
CA VAL A 187 -23.93 -25.27 6.10
C VAL A 187 -24.66 -26.49 6.68
N ALA A 188 -24.36 -26.83 7.94
CA ALA A 188 -25.06 -27.83 8.73
C ALA A 188 -25.09 -27.38 10.21
N GLY A 189 -26.22 -26.83 10.67
CA GLY A 189 -26.31 -26.26 12.00
C GLY A 189 -25.30 -25.12 12.19
N GLU A 190 -24.38 -25.27 13.15
CA GLU A 190 -23.29 -24.31 13.42
C GLU A 190 -22.03 -24.56 12.55
N THR A 191 -22.00 -25.65 11.77
CA THR A 191 -20.86 -25.96 10.89
C THR A 191 -21.02 -25.27 9.54
N MET A 192 -19.96 -24.62 9.06
CA MET A 192 -19.91 -23.95 7.76
C MET A 192 -18.61 -24.30 7.02
N ILE A 193 -18.72 -24.52 5.71
CA ILE A 193 -17.62 -24.51 4.74
C ILE A 193 -17.92 -23.38 3.75
N GLY A 194 -17.24 -22.25 3.91
CA GLY A 194 -17.41 -21.08 3.04
C GLY A 194 -16.84 -21.31 1.64
N ILE A 195 -17.46 -20.69 0.64
CA ILE A 195 -17.04 -20.68 -0.77
C ILE A 195 -16.48 -19.30 -1.13
N THR A 196 -17.31 -18.26 -1.08
CA THR A 196 -16.91 -16.86 -1.25
C THR A 196 -16.51 -16.30 0.11
N ASP A 197 -17.45 -16.30 1.05
CA ASP A 197 -17.32 -15.78 2.39
C ASP A 197 -16.96 -16.93 3.33
N LYS A 198 -15.80 -16.84 3.97
CA LYS A 198 -15.22 -17.95 4.73
C LYS A 198 -14.97 -17.54 6.18
N PRO A 199 -15.24 -18.42 7.15
CA PRO A 199 -14.75 -18.22 8.52
C PRO A 199 -13.23 -18.01 8.53
N LEU A 200 -12.74 -17.17 9.44
CA LEU A 200 -11.32 -16.81 9.49
C LEU A 200 -10.41 -18.04 9.62
N GLY A 201 -10.79 -18.99 10.47
CA GLY A 201 -10.04 -20.25 10.62
C GLY A 201 -9.91 -21.06 9.32
N GLN A 202 -10.93 -21.05 8.46
CA GLN A 202 -10.86 -21.71 7.15
C GLN A 202 -9.89 -20.99 6.22
N ARG A 203 -9.96 -19.65 6.12
CA ARG A 203 -9.08 -18.83 5.26
C ARG A 203 -7.61 -19.05 5.60
N MET A 204 -7.27 -18.94 6.89
CA MET A 204 -5.89 -19.13 7.36
C MET A 204 -5.36 -20.53 7.04
N ALA A 205 -6.19 -21.56 7.23
CA ALA A 205 -5.80 -22.94 6.93
C ALA A 205 -5.56 -23.16 5.43
N GLU A 206 -6.45 -22.66 4.57
CA GLU A 206 -6.29 -22.77 3.11
C GLU A 206 -5.06 -22.00 2.58
N ALA A 207 -4.81 -20.80 3.12
CA ALA A 207 -3.64 -20.00 2.76
C ALA A 207 -2.33 -20.68 3.18
N SER A 208 -2.29 -21.28 4.37
CA SER A 208 -1.13 -22.02 4.90
C SER A 208 -0.87 -23.29 4.08
N ASP A 209 -1.90 -24.14 3.89
CA ASP A 209 -1.78 -25.41 3.16
C ASP A 209 -1.30 -25.23 1.72
N SER A 210 -1.76 -24.16 1.05
CA SER A 210 -1.45 -23.90 -0.35
C SER A 210 -0.12 -23.16 -0.58
N ARG A 211 0.45 -22.51 0.45
CA ARG A 211 1.58 -21.55 0.31
C ARG A 211 2.74 -22.10 -0.52
N ALA A 212 3.20 -23.31 -0.23
CA ALA A 212 4.32 -23.93 -0.93
C ALA A 212 4.00 -24.21 -2.42
N ALA A 213 2.77 -24.66 -2.72
CA ALA A 213 2.32 -24.89 -4.09
C ALA A 213 2.20 -23.58 -4.88
N ARG A 214 1.71 -22.51 -4.23
CA ARG A 214 1.61 -21.16 -4.80
C ARG A 214 2.96 -20.59 -5.19
N ALA A 215 3.93 -20.64 -4.27
CA ALA A 215 5.30 -20.21 -4.53
C ALA A 215 5.96 -21.05 -5.65
N ALA A 216 5.81 -22.38 -5.61
CA ALA A 216 6.36 -23.26 -6.63
C ALA A 216 5.75 -23.02 -8.02
N HIS A 217 4.43 -22.77 -8.10
CA HIS A 217 3.75 -22.42 -9.34
C HIS A 217 4.32 -21.11 -9.92
N ALA A 218 4.40 -20.06 -9.11
CA ALA A 218 4.93 -18.76 -9.51
C ALA A 218 6.37 -18.87 -10.08
N PHE A 219 7.27 -19.56 -9.38
CA PHE A 219 8.65 -19.74 -9.87
C PHE A 219 8.74 -20.59 -11.14
N ARG A 220 7.88 -21.61 -11.31
CA ARG A 220 7.84 -22.39 -12.56
C ARG A 220 7.41 -21.54 -13.74
N GLN A 221 6.39 -20.68 -13.58
CA GLN A 221 5.94 -19.78 -14.64
C GLN A 221 7.04 -18.82 -15.06
N GLU A 222 7.74 -18.22 -14.08
CA GLU A 222 8.87 -17.33 -14.35
C GLU A 222 10.04 -18.04 -15.02
N ALA A 223 10.36 -19.27 -14.59
CA ALA A 223 11.44 -20.07 -15.16
C ALA A 223 11.19 -20.43 -16.65
N MET A 224 9.93 -20.50 -17.09
CA MET A 224 9.55 -20.88 -18.46
C MET A 224 9.47 -19.69 -19.43
N LYS A 225 9.63 -18.44 -18.98
CA LYS A 225 9.55 -17.27 -19.86
C LYS A 225 10.71 -17.25 -20.86
N VAL A 226 10.45 -16.89 -22.12
CA VAL A 226 11.52 -16.65 -23.11
C VAL A 226 11.97 -15.20 -22.99
N PRO A 227 13.28 -14.88 -22.93
CA PRO A 227 13.74 -13.50 -22.91
C PRO A 227 13.41 -12.79 -24.24
N GLU A 228 12.55 -11.76 -24.21
CA GLU A 228 12.25 -10.93 -25.39
C GLU A 228 12.86 -9.51 -25.28
N GLY A 229 13.67 -9.11 -26.27
CA GLY A 229 13.98 -7.71 -26.63
C GLY A 229 14.96 -6.91 -25.75
N GLU A 230 15.34 -5.71 -26.22
CA GLU A 230 16.32 -4.80 -25.57
C GLU A 230 15.84 -4.19 -24.24
N ILE A 231 16.74 -4.13 -23.26
CA ILE A 231 16.57 -3.58 -21.91
C ILE A 231 16.23 -2.07 -21.99
N SER A 232 15.05 -1.68 -21.51
CA SER A 232 14.72 -0.27 -21.24
C SER A 232 14.81 -0.03 -19.74
N LEU A 233 15.58 0.99 -19.33
CA LEU A 233 15.71 1.44 -17.94
C LEU A 233 14.42 2.08 -17.39
N GLU A 234 13.44 2.37 -18.25
CA GLU A 234 12.22 3.13 -17.88
C GLU A 234 11.03 2.24 -17.54
N ASN A 235 11.07 0.93 -17.87
CA ASN A 235 9.99 -0.01 -17.57
C ASN A 235 10.41 -1.05 -16.52
N GLU A 236 9.92 -0.90 -15.29
CA GLU A 236 10.09 -1.83 -14.16
C GLU A 236 9.48 -3.22 -14.38
N THR A 237 8.85 -3.46 -15.54
CA THR A 237 8.02 -4.63 -15.85
C THR A 237 8.76 -5.78 -16.53
N ARG A 238 10.07 -5.69 -16.76
CA ARG A 238 10.84 -6.79 -17.37
C ARG A 238 11.57 -7.65 -16.35
N PRO A 239 11.59 -8.98 -16.51
CA PRO A 239 12.41 -9.83 -15.67
C PRO A 239 13.88 -9.55 -15.94
N ARG A 240 14.60 -9.16 -14.89
CA ARG A 240 16.07 -9.17 -14.95
C ARG A 240 16.51 -10.62 -15.18
N PRO A 241 17.46 -10.91 -16.08
CA PRO A 241 17.93 -12.28 -16.32
C PRO A 241 18.29 -13.04 -15.03
N ALA A 242 18.86 -12.35 -14.05
CA ALA A 242 19.17 -12.92 -12.73
C ALA A 242 17.92 -13.39 -11.94
N ILE A 243 16.77 -12.75 -12.09
CA ILE A 243 15.50 -13.18 -11.44
C ILE A 243 14.98 -14.45 -12.12
N GLN A 244 15.06 -14.54 -13.44
CA GLN A 244 14.73 -15.76 -14.15
C GLN A 244 15.66 -16.91 -13.73
N ALA A 245 16.97 -16.68 -13.66
CA ALA A 245 17.92 -17.67 -13.15
C ALA A 245 17.59 -18.09 -11.71
N PHE A 246 17.20 -17.16 -10.84
CA PHE A 246 16.76 -17.45 -9.48
C PHE A 246 15.51 -18.34 -9.50
N ALA A 247 14.51 -18.03 -10.34
CA ALA A 247 13.30 -18.82 -10.49
C ALA A 247 13.57 -20.23 -11.04
N MET A 248 14.46 -20.35 -12.04
CA MET A 248 14.93 -21.62 -12.58
C MET A 248 15.59 -22.47 -11.50
N MET A 249 16.44 -21.88 -10.65
CA MET A 249 17.04 -22.58 -9.51
C MET A 249 15.99 -22.92 -8.45
N MET A 250 15.03 -22.06 -8.14
CA MET A 250 13.93 -22.38 -7.20
C MET A 250 13.07 -23.56 -7.71
N ALA A 251 12.74 -23.56 -8.99
CA ALA A 251 11.92 -24.57 -9.66
C ALA A 251 12.68 -25.84 -10.07
N GLU A 252 14.02 -25.84 -9.95
CA GLU A 252 14.91 -26.92 -10.40
C GLU A 252 14.80 -27.21 -11.91
N VAL A 253 14.71 -26.15 -12.71
CA VAL A 253 14.59 -26.19 -14.17
C VAL A 253 15.87 -25.68 -14.81
N ASN A 254 16.44 -26.45 -15.74
CA ASN A 254 17.63 -26.10 -16.54
C ASN A 254 18.74 -25.39 -15.73
N LEU A 255 19.24 -26.06 -14.68
CA LEU A 255 20.24 -25.49 -13.77
C LEU A 255 21.52 -25.04 -14.47
N GLU A 256 21.92 -25.68 -15.58
CA GLU A 256 23.09 -25.29 -16.36
C GLU A 256 22.92 -23.88 -16.96
N GLU A 257 21.79 -23.65 -17.63
CA GLU A 257 21.46 -22.33 -18.17
C GLU A 257 21.30 -21.27 -17.06
N ALA A 258 20.62 -21.63 -15.96
CA ALA A 258 20.45 -20.71 -14.82
C ALA A 258 21.82 -20.25 -14.26
N ASN A 259 22.77 -21.17 -14.10
CA ASN A 259 24.12 -20.84 -13.67
C ASN A 259 24.87 -19.98 -14.71
N GLN A 260 24.70 -20.26 -16.00
CA GLN A 260 25.34 -19.46 -17.05
C GLN A 260 24.81 -18.02 -17.09
N ILE A 261 23.50 -17.83 -16.91
CA ILE A 261 22.87 -16.51 -16.80
C ILE A 261 23.45 -15.76 -15.60
N LEU A 262 23.48 -16.40 -14.43
CA LEU A 262 24.05 -15.79 -13.22
C LEU A 262 25.53 -15.43 -13.40
N ILE A 263 26.35 -16.31 -13.98
CA ILE A 263 27.76 -16.04 -14.25
C ILE A 263 27.94 -14.82 -15.16
N ASN A 264 27.13 -14.68 -16.20
CA ASN A 264 27.20 -13.53 -17.11
C ASN A 264 26.84 -12.24 -16.38
N GLU A 265 25.74 -12.24 -15.61
CA GLU A 265 25.33 -11.10 -14.80
C GLU A 265 26.44 -10.67 -13.80
N LEU A 266 27.05 -11.64 -13.11
CA LEU A 266 28.12 -11.37 -12.15
C LEU A 266 29.39 -10.83 -12.82
N LYS A 267 29.72 -11.27 -14.04
CA LYS A 267 30.83 -10.73 -14.84
C LYS A 267 30.59 -9.29 -15.31
N ASP A 268 29.33 -8.91 -15.52
CA ASP A 268 28.94 -7.55 -15.90
C ASP A 268 28.78 -6.61 -14.68
N SER A 269 28.73 -7.16 -13.46
CA SER A 269 28.72 -6.38 -12.22
C SER A 269 30.03 -5.62 -12.03
N SER A 270 29.95 -4.42 -11.44
CA SER A 270 31.14 -3.62 -11.11
C SER A 270 30.89 -2.71 -9.90
N VAL A 271 31.95 -2.05 -9.44
CA VAL A 271 31.88 -1.04 -8.37
C VAL A 271 30.97 0.16 -8.70
N LEU A 272 30.62 0.37 -9.98
CA LEU A 272 29.71 1.45 -10.41
C LEU A 272 28.24 1.09 -10.19
N THR A 273 27.92 -0.21 -10.12
CA THR A 273 26.54 -0.68 -9.94
C THR A 273 26.23 -1.07 -8.51
N VAL A 274 27.13 -0.82 -7.56
CA VAL A 274 27.02 -1.23 -6.15
C VAL A 274 25.72 -0.77 -5.49
N TRP A 275 25.18 0.38 -5.89
CA TRP A 275 23.94 0.97 -5.37
C TRP A 275 22.65 0.47 -6.04
N ASP A 276 22.75 -0.53 -6.93
CA ASP A 276 21.59 -1.18 -7.52
C ASP A 276 20.69 -1.81 -6.44
N LEU A 277 19.40 -1.45 -6.49
CA LEU A 277 18.39 -1.83 -5.50
C LEU A 277 17.99 -3.30 -5.55
N ALA A 278 18.22 -4.00 -6.67
CA ALA A 278 17.79 -5.38 -6.88
C ALA A 278 18.96 -6.38 -6.88
N ALA A 279 20.10 -6.03 -7.48
CA ALA A 279 21.22 -6.97 -7.66
C ALA A 279 21.83 -7.41 -6.32
N ASN A 280 22.18 -6.47 -5.45
CA ASN A 280 22.71 -6.76 -4.11
C ASN A 280 21.87 -7.76 -3.30
N PRO A 281 20.60 -7.44 -3.00
CA PRO A 281 19.76 -8.29 -2.18
C PRO A 281 19.44 -9.63 -2.88
N LEU A 282 19.41 -9.67 -4.21
CA LEU A 282 19.24 -10.89 -4.98
C LEU A 282 20.46 -11.82 -4.85
N TYR A 283 21.68 -11.29 -4.98
CA TYR A 283 22.92 -12.07 -4.85
C TYR A 283 23.08 -12.68 -3.45
N LEU A 284 22.72 -11.92 -2.41
CA LEU A 284 22.68 -12.44 -1.04
C LEU A 284 21.68 -13.60 -0.90
N ARG A 285 20.51 -13.50 -1.54
CA ARG A 285 19.53 -14.59 -1.57
C ARG A 285 20.00 -15.78 -2.39
N PHE A 286 20.71 -15.60 -3.51
CA PHE A 286 21.34 -16.71 -4.24
C PHE A 286 22.25 -17.53 -3.32
N TYR A 287 23.05 -16.87 -2.49
CA TYR A 287 23.92 -17.54 -1.54
C TYR A 287 23.10 -18.37 -0.52
N TYR A 288 22.17 -17.74 0.21
CA TYR A 288 21.38 -18.45 1.23
C TYR A 288 20.37 -19.46 0.69
N MET A 289 19.99 -19.36 -0.58
CA MET A 289 19.11 -20.35 -1.21
C MET A 289 19.89 -21.51 -1.82
N PHE A 290 21.06 -21.29 -2.41
CA PHE A 290 21.66 -22.28 -3.31
C PHE A 290 23.14 -22.61 -3.07
N SER A 291 23.83 -21.88 -2.16
CA SER A 291 25.21 -22.19 -1.79
C SER A 291 25.36 -23.66 -1.39
N SER A 292 26.47 -24.27 -1.79
CA SER A 292 26.78 -25.65 -1.39
C SER A 292 26.96 -25.81 0.12
N ARG A 293 27.27 -24.72 0.84
CA ARG A 293 27.57 -24.73 2.27
C ARG A 293 26.42 -24.25 3.15
N ALA A 294 25.76 -23.18 2.73
CA ALA A 294 24.75 -22.48 3.55
C ALA A 294 23.36 -22.42 2.89
N GLY A 295 23.21 -22.97 1.67
CA GLY A 295 21.99 -22.90 0.90
C GLY A 295 20.87 -23.78 1.47
N LYS A 296 19.62 -23.29 1.37
CA LYS A 296 18.40 -24.09 1.60
C LYS A 296 18.25 -25.25 0.60
N TYR A 297 18.70 -25.04 -0.62
CA TYR A 297 18.70 -25.99 -1.74
C TYR A 297 20.13 -26.15 -2.29
N PRO A 298 21.03 -26.80 -1.53
CA PRO A 298 22.43 -26.93 -1.93
C PRO A 298 22.56 -27.78 -3.21
N GLY A 299 23.60 -27.50 -4.00
CA GLY A 299 23.88 -28.21 -5.25
C GLY A 299 23.20 -27.63 -6.50
N ARG A 300 22.47 -26.52 -6.36
CA ARG A 300 21.87 -25.80 -7.49
C ARG A 300 22.78 -24.72 -8.09
N LEU A 301 23.80 -24.28 -7.35
CA LEU A 301 24.93 -23.49 -7.88
C LEU A 301 26.09 -24.39 -8.32
N THR A 302 26.71 -24.06 -9.46
CA THR A 302 28.00 -24.63 -9.83
C THR A 302 29.12 -24.04 -8.97
N PRO A 303 30.24 -24.75 -8.77
CA PRO A 303 31.38 -24.20 -8.05
C PRO A 303 31.93 -22.90 -8.65
N GLU A 304 31.89 -22.75 -9.99
CA GLU A 304 32.28 -21.50 -10.67
C GLU A 304 31.35 -20.35 -10.31
N ALA A 305 30.03 -20.57 -10.41
CA ALA A 305 29.03 -19.56 -10.09
C ALA A 305 29.10 -19.14 -8.62
N GLU A 306 29.27 -20.09 -7.70
CA GLU A 306 29.40 -19.81 -6.25
C GLU A 306 30.68 -19.02 -5.93
N ALA A 307 31.82 -19.38 -6.55
CA ALA A 307 33.06 -18.65 -6.35
C ALA A 307 32.97 -17.20 -6.85
N LEU A 308 32.42 -17.01 -8.05
CA LEU A 308 32.23 -15.68 -8.63
C LEU A 308 31.21 -14.85 -7.83
N LEU A 309 30.13 -15.47 -7.35
CA LEU A 309 29.13 -14.82 -6.50
C LEU A 309 29.77 -14.26 -5.22
N LEU A 310 30.61 -15.06 -4.54
CA LEU A 310 31.33 -14.64 -3.35
C LEU A 310 32.32 -13.51 -3.63
N GLU A 311 33.06 -13.59 -4.74
CA GLU A 311 33.97 -12.53 -5.18
C GLU A 311 33.22 -11.21 -5.44
N THR A 312 32.15 -11.26 -6.23
CA THR A 312 31.31 -10.09 -6.52
C THR A 312 30.68 -9.51 -5.25
N LEU A 313 30.14 -10.35 -4.36
CA LEU A 313 29.61 -9.89 -3.08
C LEU A 313 30.70 -9.23 -2.23
N TRP A 314 31.93 -9.74 -2.23
CA TRP A 314 33.05 -9.18 -1.47
C TRP A 314 33.41 -7.77 -1.99
N GLU A 315 33.57 -7.62 -3.31
CA GLU A 315 33.86 -6.32 -3.94
C GLU A 315 32.79 -5.26 -3.65
N ARG A 316 31.53 -5.67 -3.65
CA ARG A 316 30.41 -4.78 -3.35
C ARG A 316 30.35 -4.44 -1.86
N THR A 317 30.67 -5.40 -0.99
CA THR A 317 30.69 -5.25 0.47
C THR A 317 31.82 -4.33 0.93
N ILE A 318 33.05 -4.54 0.45
CA ILE A 318 34.20 -3.66 0.79
C ILE A 318 34.00 -2.22 0.29
N THR A 319 33.04 -2.00 -0.61
CA THR A 319 32.67 -0.65 -1.05
C THR A 319 31.72 0.04 -0.07
N LYS A 320 30.63 -0.58 0.38
CA LYS A 320 29.56 0.09 1.15
C LYS A 320 29.56 -0.17 2.66
N ASN A 321 30.18 -1.25 3.11
CA ASN A 321 30.08 -1.70 4.49
C ASN A 321 31.06 -0.94 5.39
N ASP A 322 30.76 0.31 5.72
CA ASP A 322 31.55 1.13 6.64
C ASP A 322 31.03 0.99 8.08
N ILE A 323 31.82 0.38 8.96
CA ILE A 323 31.42 0.15 10.37
C ILE A 323 31.20 1.46 11.13
N ALA A 324 31.81 2.57 10.71
CA ALA A 324 31.65 3.86 11.38
C ALA A 324 30.19 4.37 11.34
N LEU A 325 29.39 3.95 10.34
CA LEU A 325 27.99 4.33 10.19
C LEU A 325 27.07 3.64 11.21
N THR A 326 27.45 2.47 11.72
CA THR A 326 26.68 1.75 12.75
C THR A 326 26.57 2.52 14.08
N ARG A 327 27.45 3.51 14.27
CA ARG A 327 27.54 4.35 15.48
C ARG A 327 26.83 5.69 15.33
N LYS A 328 26.09 5.88 14.24
CA LYS A 328 25.30 7.10 13.97
C LYS A 328 23.82 6.82 14.18
N SER A 329 23.04 7.90 14.28
CA SER A 329 21.60 7.81 14.43
C SER A 329 21.01 6.96 13.31
N THR A 330 20.05 6.11 13.64
CA THR A 330 19.34 5.29 12.66
C THR A 330 18.44 6.13 11.75
N TRP A 331 18.24 7.41 12.08
CA TRP A 331 17.53 8.42 11.28
C TRP A 331 18.44 9.18 10.31
N TRP A 332 19.75 8.90 10.30
CA TRP A 332 20.65 9.37 9.26
C TRP A 332 20.55 8.45 8.05
N MET A 333 20.00 8.97 6.96
CA MET A 333 19.73 8.19 5.75
C MET A 333 20.54 8.70 4.56
N ASP A 334 21.19 7.76 3.88
CA ASP A 334 21.99 8.02 2.68
C ASP A 334 21.16 7.87 1.40
N GLY A 335 21.14 8.92 0.57
CA GLY A 335 20.34 8.92 -0.65
C GLY A 335 18.85 9.06 -0.33
N SER A 336 18.03 8.12 -0.79
CA SER A 336 16.64 7.93 -0.33
C SER A 336 16.55 6.75 0.65
N GLU A 337 15.45 6.66 1.39
CA GLU A 337 15.27 5.66 2.46
C GLU A 337 15.45 4.21 1.98
N ASN A 338 14.88 3.84 0.83
CA ASN A 338 15.09 2.52 0.24
C ASN A 338 16.56 2.23 -0.15
N HIS A 339 17.32 3.23 -0.61
CA HIS A 339 18.75 3.07 -0.92
C HIS A 339 19.58 2.88 0.35
N ASP A 340 19.29 3.67 1.40
CA ASP A 340 19.92 3.55 2.71
C ASP A 340 19.69 2.16 3.32
N LEU A 341 18.43 1.76 3.39
CA LEU A 341 18.04 0.48 3.96
C LEU A 341 18.64 -0.70 3.18
N ASN A 342 18.63 -0.66 1.84
CA ASN A 342 19.31 -1.68 1.03
C ASN A 342 20.79 -1.80 1.38
N ALA A 343 21.51 -0.67 1.43
CA ALA A 343 22.95 -0.69 1.66
C ALA A 343 23.29 -1.26 3.05
N LYS A 344 22.57 -0.82 4.09
CA LYS A 344 22.79 -1.27 5.46
C LYS A 344 22.34 -2.72 5.67
N ALA A 345 21.18 -3.12 5.15
CA ALA A 345 20.67 -4.50 5.25
C ALA A 345 21.59 -5.48 4.51
N SER A 346 22.04 -5.09 3.31
CA SER A 346 23.03 -5.85 2.56
C SER A 346 24.36 -5.98 3.31
N SER A 347 24.78 -4.94 4.04
CA SER A 347 26.02 -4.95 4.83
C SER A 347 25.93 -5.91 6.00
N LEU A 348 24.81 -5.94 6.73
CA LEU A 348 24.54 -6.94 7.77
C LEU A 348 24.67 -8.36 7.20
N VAL A 349 23.89 -8.67 6.17
CA VAL A 349 23.77 -10.02 5.63
C VAL A 349 25.07 -10.47 4.95
N ALA A 350 25.76 -9.59 4.23
CA ALA A 350 27.07 -9.90 3.66
C ALA A 350 28.13 -10.14 4.75
N SER A 351 28.12 -9.37 5.84
CA SER A 351 29.03 -9.60 6.98
C SER A 351 28.83 -10.99 7.59
N ARG A 352 27.56 -11.43 7.72
CA ARG A 352 27.25 -12.80 8.15
C ARG A 352 27.78 -13.86 7.18
N ILE A 353 27.69 -13.64 5.88
CA ILE A 353 28.28 -14.56 4.89
C ILE A 353 29.79 -14.64 5.14
N PHE A 354 30.48 -13.50 5.15
CA PHE A 354 31.94 -13.47 5.20
C PHE A 354 32.55 -13.88 6.52
N MET A 355 31.89 -13.64 7.66
CA MET A 355 32.38 -14.15 8.95
C MET A 355 32.37 -15.68 9.00
N ASN A 356 31.51 -16.30 8.20
CA ASN A 356 31.41 -17.75 8.10
C ASN A 356 32.29 -18.31 6.97
N GLU A 357 32.59 -17.56 5.92
CA GLU A 357 33.38 -18.04 4.78
C GLU A 357 34.90 -18.07 5.05
N PRO A 358 35.60 -19.24 4.93
CA PRO A 358 36.94 -19.40 5.48
C PRO A 358 37.99 -18.60 4.70
N ALA A 359 37.73 -18.32 3.42
CA ALA A 359 38.59 -17.52 2.56
C ALA A 359 38.46 -15.99 2.82
N TYR A 360 37.46 -15.57 3.60
CA TYR A 360 37.10 -14.17 3.79
C TYR A 360 37.03 -13.72 5.25
N LYS A 361 36.74 -14.63 6.19
CA LYS A 361 36.48 -14.31 7.61
C LYS A 361 37.55 -13.47 8.32
N ASP A 362 38.82 -13.65 7.94
CA ASP A 362 39.96 -12.97 8.56
C ASP A 362 40.40 -11.72 7.77
N ARG A 363 39.68 -11.37 6.68
CA ARG A 363 39.95 -10.16 5.90
C ARG A 363 39.39 -8.94 6.62
N VAL A 364 40.09 -7.82 6.48
CA VAL A 364 39.67 -6.54 7.03
C VAL A 364 38.58 -5.93 6.14
N LEU A 365 37.49 -5.49 6.77
CA LEU A 365 36.41 -4.72 6.17
C LEU A 365 36.55 -3.22 6.49
N PRO A 366 35.84 -2.36 5.76
CA PRO A 366 36.06 -0.92 5.84
C PRO A 366 35.70 -0.25 7.18
N ASN A 367 36.60 0.63 7.60
CA ASN A 367 36.38 1.64 8.63
C ASN A 367 36.77 3.02 8.06
N TYR A 368 36.11 3.39 6.96
CA TYR A 368 36.47 4.56 6.17
C TYR A 368 36.25 5.84 6.97
N GLY A 369 35.14 5.91 7.72
CA GLY A 369 34.84 7.05 8.58
C GLY A 369 34.50 8.33 7.83
N TYR A 370 34.25 8.27 6.52
CA TYR A 370 33.98 9.45 5.70
C TYR A 370 32.57 10.00 5.87
N GLY A 371 31.72 9.32 6.64
CA GLY A 371 30.30 9.63 6.77
C GLY A 371 29.46 9.02 5.65
N GLY A 372 28.19 9.38 5.63
CA GLY A 372 27.18 8.77 4.76
C GLY A 372 27.38 9.01 3.27
N GLY A 373 26.87 8.11 2.43
CA GLY A 373 26.80 8.27 0.97
C GLY A 373 28.12 7.97 0.23
N TYR A 374 28.97 7.10 0.78
CA TYR A 374 30.19 6.65 0.10
C TYR A 374 29.86 5.90 -1.20
N HIS A 375 30.47 6.27 -2.33
CA HIS A 375 30.07 5.88 -3.70
C HIS A 375 28.66 6.29 -4.17
N TYR A 376 27.83 6.91 -3.32
CA TYR A 376 26.51 7.39 -3.73
C TYR A 376 26.66 8.75 -4.43
N GLY A 377 26.45 8.78 -5.75
CA GLY A 377 26.52 10.02 -6.54
C GLY A 377 27.91 10.66 -6.55
N HIS A 378 28.96 9.87 -6.86
CA HIS A 378 30.42 10.09 -7.00
C HIS A 378 31.03 11.52 -7.08
N ALA A 379 30.28 12.57 -7.37
CA ALA A 379 30.71 13.97 -7.35
C ALA A 379 30.36 14.67 -6.03
N GLY A 380 31.28 15.47 -5.49
CA GLY A 380 31.07 16.23 -4.27
C GLY A 380 32.28 17.06 -3.85
N TYR A 381 32.09 17.96 -2.88
CA TYR A 381 33.17 18.68 -2.23
C TYR A 381 33.68 17.89 -1.02
N TYR A 382 34.94 17.46 -1.07
CA TYR A 382 35.53 16.59 -0.04
C TYR A 382 36.37 17.32 1.01
N GLY A 383 36.46 18.64 0.92
CA GLY A 383 37.36 19.44 1.73
C GLY A 383 38.70 19.72 1.05
N PRO A 384 39.55 20.58 1.66
CA PRO A 384 40.81 20.99 1.07
C PRO A 384 41.81 19.83 0.96
N GLY A 385 42.47 19.72 -0.19
CA GLY A 385 43.58 18.78 -0.39
C GLY A 385 43.18 17.33 -0.69
N ILE A 386 41.88 17.05 -0.88
CA ILE A 386 41.38 15.70 -1.21
C ILE A 386 40.95 15.65 -2.67
N ASP A 387 41.63 14.83 -3.48
CA ASP A 387 41.26 14.59 -4.89
C ASP A 387 40.02 13.66 -4.95
N PHE A 388 39.03 14.05 -5.75
CA PHE A 388 37.84 13.22 -6.02
C PHE A 388 38.18 11.88 -6.68
N LYS A 389 39.36 11.75 -7.30
CA LYS A 389 39.86 10.49 -7.85
C LYS A 389 40.34 9.53 -6.77
N GLU A 390 40.79 10.05 -5.64
CA GLU A 390 41.28 9.28 -4.50
C GLU A 390 40.14 8.97 -3.51
N ARG A 391 39.25 9.94 -3.26
CA ARG A 391 38.05 9.76 -2.42
C ARG A 391 36.82 9.51 -3.27
N LYS A 392 36.36 8.26 -3.28
CA LYS A 392 35.23 7.78 -4.10
C LYS A 392 33.84 8.10 -3.48
N GLY A 393 33.67 9.29 -2.89
CA GLY A 393 32.40 9.73 -2.26
C GLY A 393 32.46 9.91 -0.75
N GLY A 394 31.29 9.97 -0.11
CA GLY A 394 31.11 10.19 1.33
C GLY A 394 31.04 11.68 1.72
N GLY A 395 30.70 11.95 2.98
CA GLY A 395 30.80 13.28 3.60
C GLY A 395 32.26 13.69 3.83
N ARG A 396 32.50 14.72 4.65
CA ARG A 396 33.88 15.25 4.93
C ARG A 396 34.44 14.86 6.29
N ALA A 397 33.78 13.96 7.02
CA ALA A 397 34.23 13.57 8.34
C ALA A 397 35.47 12.67 8.31
N ASP A 398 36.05 12.53 9.51
CA ASP A 398 37.04 11.54 9.92
C ASP A 398 36.49 10.80 11.16
N LEU A 399 35.56 9.88 10.93
CA LEU A 399 34.87 9.09 11.96
C LEU A 399 35.58 7.77 12.26
N SER A 400 36.68 7.48 11.56
CA SER A 400 37.44 6.25 11.75
C SER A 400 38.14 6.30 13.10
N ASP A 401 38.13 5.19 13.84
CA ASP A 401 38.94 5.03 15.04
C ASP A 401 40.33 4.41 14.75
N GLY A 402 40.64 4.20 13.47
CA GLY A 402 41.92 3.65 13.00
C GLY A 402 42.13 2.17 13.31
N GLN A 403 41.10 1.44 13.78
CA GLN A 403 41.17 0.01 14.03
C GLN A 403 40.79 -0.81 12.78
N ASP A 404 41.40 -1.99 12.67
CA ASP A 404 41.04 -3.00 11.69
C ASP A 404 39.88 -3.85 12.23
N TYR A 405 38.84 -4.02 11.41
CA TYR A 405 37.64 -4.79 11.76
C TYR A 405 37.43 -5.94 10.79
N THR A 406 37.01 -7.10 11.30
CA THR A 406 36.68 -8.30 10.52
C THR A 406 35.19 -8.34 10.16
N ALA A 407 34.80 -9.32 9.35
CA ALA A 407 33.38 -9.56 9.06
C ALA A 407 32.53 -9.86 10.31
N ALA A 408 33.12 -10.49 11.35
CA ALA A 408 32.41 -10.73 12.60
C ALA A 408 32.13 -9.41 13.35
N ASP A 409 33.11 -8.51 13.41
CA ASP A 409 32.94 -7.21 14.08
C ASP A 409 31.88 -6.34 13.39
N HIS A 410 31.86 -6.34 12.05
CA HIS A 410 30.82 -5.65 11.28
C HIS A 410 29.44 -6.27 11.50
N TYR A 411 29.36 -7.61 11.54
CA TYR A 411 28.11 -8.31 11.80
C TYR A 411 27.51 -7.89 13.14
N ASP A 412 28.28 -7.96 14.23
CA ASP A 412 27.82 -7.59 15.58
C ASP A 412 27.37 -6.11 15.62
N ALA A 413 28.13 -5.22 15.00
CA ALA A 413 27.80 -3.79 14.93
C ALA A 413 26.50 -3.52 14.15
N TRP A 414 26.27 -4.23 13.04
CA TRP A 414 25.03 -4.09 12.26
C TRP A 414 23.82 -4.72 12.94
N VAL A 415 23.98 -5.84 13.67
CA VAL A 415 22.89 -6.41 14.47
C VAL A 415 22.43 -5.40 15.52
N ALA A 416 23.36 -4.80 16.26
CA ALA A 416 23.04 -3.75 17.22
C ALA A 416 22.36 -2.53 16.56
N TYR A 417 22.87 -2.08 15.41
CA TYR A 417 22.25 -0.99 14.65
C TYR A 417 20.81 -1.32 14.24
N PHE A 418 20.54 -2.55 13.77
CA PHE A 418 19.19 -2.91 13.30
C PHE A 418 18.20 -3.15 14.44
N ASN A 419 18.65 -3.63 15.61
CA ASN A 419 17.82 -3.66 16.80
C ASN A 419 17.34 -2.25 17.20
N GLU A 420 18.25 -1.29 17.19
CA GLU A 420 17.93 0.13 17.40
C GLU A 420 17.03 0.69 16.28
N TYR A 421 17.31 0.33 15.02
CA TYR A 421 16.53 0.78 13.86
C TYR A 421 15.06 0.42 14.02
N PHE A 422 14.75 -0.86 14.26
CA PHE A 422 13.35 -1.31 14.35
C PHE A 422 12.65 -0.78 15.60
N ARG A 423 13.36 -0.63 16.72
CA ARG A 423 12.84 0.06 17.90
C ARG A 423 12.42 1.49 17.58
N GLU A 424 13.34 2.29 17.02
CA GLU A 424 13.07 3.70 16.71
C GLU A 424 11.88 3.86 15.75
N ARG A 425 11.72 2.96 14.76
CA ARG A 425 10.56 3.01 13.84
C ARG A 425 9.25 2.63 14.53
N ALA A 426 9.27 1.66 15.44
CA ALA A 426 8.08 1.33 16.24
C ALA A 426 7.71 2.49 17.20
N GLU A 427 8.72 3.17 17.75
CA GLU A 427 8.57 4.28 18.69
C GLU A 427 8.09 5.58 18.05
N ARG A 428 8.52 5.89 16.82
CA ARG A 428 8.34 7.22 16.20
C ARG A 428 7.56 7.20 14.88
N GLY A 429 7.40 6.04 14.25
CA GLY A 429 6.71 5.85 12.97
C GLY A 429 7.55 5.11 11.93
N PHE A 430 6.90 4.47 10.94
CA PHE A 430 7.53 3.52 10.01
C PHE A 430 8.62 4.10 9.09
N PHE A 431 8.20 4.79 8.03
CA PHE A 431 9.01 5.10 6.86
C PHE A 431 8.72 6.50 6.35
N LEU A 432 9.73 7.18 5.82
CA LEU A 432 9.58 8.46 5.12
C LEU A 432 8.89 8.26 3.78
N GLU A 433 9.21 7.18 3.06
CA GLU A 433 8.53 6.75 1.83
C GLU A 433 7.19 6.07 2.18
N TYR A 434 6.41 6.75 3.03
CA TYR A 434 5.20 6.26 3.67
C TYR A 434 4.09 5.97 2.66
N GLY A 435 3.53 4.76 2.75
CA GLY A 435 2.36 4.34 1.97
C GLY A 435 2.59 4.40 0.46
N SER A 436 3.85 4.44 0.01
CA SER A 436 4.17 4.64 -1.40
C SER A 436 3.75 3.44 -2.25
N PRO A 437 3.09 3.67 -3.40
CA PRO A 437 2.70 2.60 -4.31
C PRO A 437 3.91 1.86 -4.91
N GLY A 438 4.94 2.63 -5.27
CA GLY A 438 6.13 2.13 -5.96
C GLY A 438 7.24 1.69 -5.02
N TYR A 439 7.40 2.35 -3.86
CA TYR A 439 8.59 2.17 -3.02
C TYR A 439 8.44 1.12 -1.93
N THR A 440 7.21 0.86 -1.47
CA THR A 440 6.94 -0.12 -0.39
C THR A 440 7.51 -1.50 -0.69
N LYS A 441 7.38 -1.98 -1.94
CA LYS A 441 7.92 -3.27 -2.39
C LYS A 441 9.44 -3.38 -2.28
N HIS A 442 10.17 -2.26 -2.40
CA HIS A 442 11.61 -2.23 -2.21
C HIS A 442 11.95 -2.29 -0.73
N THR A 443 11.38 -1.36 0.05
CA THR A 443 11.65 -1.23 1.49
C THR A 443 11.34 -2.52 2.24
N MET A 444 10.17 -3.09 2.00
CA MET A 444 9.78 -4.36 2.62
C MET A 444 10.65 -5.54 2.15
N GLY A 445 11.16 -5.52 0.93
CA GLY A 445 12.13 -6.51 0.45
C GLY A 445 13.49 -6.46 1.17
N PHE A 446 13.86 -5.31 1.75
CA PHE A 446 15.08 -5.19 2.57
C PHE A 446 14.82 -5.50 4.05
N VAL A 447 13.63 -5.18 4.56
CA VAL A 447 13.17 -5.68 5.87
C VAL A 447 13.13 -7.22 5.87
N ASP A 448 12.56 -7.81 4.82
CA ASP A 448 12.54 -9.26 4.60
C ASP A 448 13.95 -9.87 4.54
N LEU A 449 14.89 -9.17 3.88
CA LEU A 449 16.28 -9.61 3.80
C LEU A 449 16.90 -9.76 5.21
N ILE A 450 16.61 -8.83 6.12
CA ILE A 450 17.04 -8.90 7.51
C ILE A 450 16.31 -10.05 8.22
N TYR A 451 14.98 -10.10 8.14
CA TYR A 451 14.16 -11.13 8.77
C TYR A 451 14.60 -12.57 8.40
N GLN A 452 14.87 -12.83 7.12
CA GLN A 452 15.26 -14.16 6.64
C GLN A 452 16.73 -14.49 6.87
N HIS A 453 17.61 -13.48 6.76
CA HIS A 453 19.04 -13.72 6.56
C HIS A 453 19.95 -13.01 7.56
N SER A 454 19.44 -12.31 8.58
CA SER A 454 20.24 -11.76 9.69
C SER A 454 20.93 -12.84 10.49
N GLY A 455 20.30 -14.00 10.72
CA GLY A 455 20.87 -15.08 11.53
C GLY A 455 20.94 -14.83 13.02
N ASP A 456 20.30 -13.77 13.48
CA ASP A 456 20.13 -13.45 14.90
C ASP A 456 18.65 -13.64 15.26
N ASP A 457 18.37 -14.51 16.23
CA ASP A 457 17.00 -14.93 16.56
C ASP A 457 16.20 -13.77 17.18
N GLU A 458 16.83 -12.95 18.03
CA GLU A 458 16.21 -11.79 18.67
C GLU A 458 15.85 -10.71 17.64
N LEU A 459 16.79 -10.38 16.75
CA LEU A 459 16.52 -9.47 15.65
C LEU A 459 15.46 -10.03 14.70
N LYS A 460 15.44 -11.35 14.42
CA LYS A 460 14.40 -11.97 13.59
C LYS A 460 13.01 -11.81 14.21
N GLU A 461 12.87 -12.06 15.51
CA GLU A 461 11.62 -11.88 16.25
C GLU A 461 11.16 -10.42 16.19
N ARG A 462 12.05 -9.47 16.52
CA ARG A 462 11.77 -8.03 16.46
C ARG A 462 11.37 -7.55 15.07
N VAL A 463 12.03 -8.05 14.02
CA VAL A 463 11.64 -7.72 12.64
C VAL A 463 10.28 -8.34 12.29
N GLY A 464 9.98 -9.55 12.77
CA GLY A 464 8.67 -10.19 12.60
C GLY A 464 7.53 -9.37 13.23
N ASP A 465 7.74 -8.86 14.44
CA ASP A 465 6.81 -7.96 15.11
C ASP A 465 6.67 -6.63 14.35
N PHE A 466 7.78 -6.11 13.81
CA PHE A 466 7.74 -4.90 12.99
C PHE A 466 6.96 -5.09 11.69
N VAL A 467 7.10 -6.25 11.03
CA VAL A 467 6.30 -6.60 9.84
C VAL A 467 4.82 -6.76 10.21
N THR A 468 4.51 -7.32 11.38
CA THR A 468 3.14 -7.37 11.92
C THR A 468 2.55 -5.97 12.09
N LEU A 469 3.30 -5.07 12.72
CA LEU A 469 2.92 -3.68 12.93
C LEU A 469 2.67 -2.96 11.60
N PHE A 470 3.54 -3.16 10.60
CA PHE A 470 3.37 -2.59 9.26
C PHE A 470 2.06 -3.03 8.60
N TRP A 471 1.72 -4.32 8.68
CA TRP A 471 0.48 -4.81 8.09
C TRP A 471 -0.76 -4.35 8.86
N ALA A 472 -0.68 -4.19 10.18
CA ALA A 472 -1.77 -3.60 10.98
C ALA A 472 -2.03 -2.13 10.61
N ASP A 473 -1.00 -1.34 10.34
CA ASP A 473 -1.14 0.02 9.80
C ASP A 473 -1.79 0.02 8.41
N TRP A 474 -1.34 -0.88 7.53
CA TRP A 474 -1.91 -1.01 6.20
C TRP A 474 -3.39 -1.42 6.23
N ALA A 475 -3.76 -2.38 7.09
CA ALA A 475 -5.12 -2.89 7.21
C ALA A 475 -6.14 -1.80 7.53
N GLN A 476 -5.82 -0.89 8.46
CA GLN A 476 -6.74 0.15 8.91
C GLN A 476 -7.19 1.07 7.77
N VAL A 477 -6.28 1.43 6.86
CA VAL A 477 -6.54 2.46 5.84
C VAL A 477 -6.74 1.90 4.44
N SER A 478 -6.69 0.58 4.23
CA SER A 478 -6.73 0.00 2.89
C SER A 478 -8.03 -0.75 2.58
N ILE A 479 -8.70 -0.38 1.49
CA ILE A 479 -9.96 -0.99 1.05
C ILE A 479 -9.70 -1.84 -0.18
N SER A 480 -10.00 -3.14 -0.14
CA SER A 480 -9.85 -4.08 -1.28
C SER A 480 -8.49 -4.01 -1.98
N GLY A 481 -7.40 -3.97 -1.21
CA GLY A 481 -6.04 -3.86 -1.74
C GLY A 481 -5.59 -2.43 -2.06
N ILE A 482 -6.46 -1.43 -1.95
CA ILE A 482 -6.17 -0.04 -2.26
C ILE A 482 -5.92 0.73 -0.98
N ARG A 483 -4.70 1.22 -0.82
CA ARG A 483 -4.36 2.04 0.34
C ARG A 483 -4.98 3.44 0.23
N GLY A 484 -5.77 3.83 1.21
CA GLY A 484 -6.22 5.20 1.46
C GLY A 484 -5.25 6.02 2.31
N GLY A 485 -5.67 7.21 2.74
CA GLY A 485 -4.89 8.07 3.63
C GLY A 485 -3.61 8.67 3.01
N PRO A 486 -2.83 9.45 3.79
CA PRO A 486 -1.69 10.18 3.25
C PRO A 486 -0.58 9.27 2.74
N LYS A 487 0.08 9.69 1.67
CA LYS A 487 1.25 8.99 1.09
C LYS A 487 2.33 9.98 0.70
N THR A 488 3.53 9.47 0.57
CA THR A 488 4.67 10.18 -0.03
C THR A 488 5.27 9.30 -1.13
N ARG A 489 6.07 9.89 -2.01
CA ARG A 489 6.68 9.19 -3.16
C ARG A 489 5.62 8.54 -4.07
N HIS A 490 4.42 9.11 -4.13
CA HIS A 490 3.34 8.66 -5.00
C HIS A 490 3.37 9.45 -6.30
N HIS A 491 4.26 9.13 -7.22
CA HIS A 491 4.56 10.00 -8.38
C HIS A 491 3.63 9.81 -9.58
N GLY A 492 3.27 10.92 -10.24
CA GLY A 492 2.74 10.96 -11.61
C GLY A 492 1.38 10.30 -11.86
N LYS A 493 0.75 9.72 -10.84
CA LYS A 493 -0.60 9.11 -10.88
C LYS A 493 -1.29 9.33 -9.54
N VAL A 494 -2.61 9.28 -9.50
CA VAL A 494 -3.40 9.32 -8.24
C VAL A 494 -3.58 7.93 -7.58
N GLY A 495 -2.98 6.90 -8.18
CA GLY A 495 -3.17 5.48 -7.88
C GLY A 495 -4.34 4.90 -8.69
N GLY A 496 -4.72 3.65 -8.44
CA GLY A 496 -5.80 2.98 -9.19
C GLY A 496 -5.74 1.46 -9.02
N PRO A 497 -6.40 0.71 -9.92
CA PRO A 497 -6.27 -0.75 -10.00
C PRO A 497 -4.84 -1.21 -10.33
N ASP A 498 -4.04 -0.33 -10.96
CA ASP A 498 -2.62 -0.57 -11.26
C ASP A 498 -1.69 -0.44 -10.03
N ASP A 499 -2.21 0.01 -8.90
CA ASP A 499 -1.45 0.20 -7.66
C ASP A 499 -1.27 -1.11 -6.87
N LYS A 500 -0.84 -2.16 -7.57
CA LYS A 500 -0.77 -3.54 -7.03
C LYS A 500 0.49 -3.80 -6.20
N GLY A 501 1.36 -2.81 -6.01
CA GLY A 501 2.68 -2.98 -5.38
C GLY A 501 2.62 -3.63 -4.00
N THR A 502 1.80 -3.07 -3.10
CA THR A 502 1.62 -3.58 -1.74
C THR A 502 0.50 -4.64 -1.66
N ALA A 503 -0.53 -4.50 -2.50
CA ALA A 503 -1.65 -5.45 -2.59
C ALA A 503 -1.19 -6.86 -2.98
N ASP A 504 -0.24 -6.99 -3.92
CA ASP A 504 0.31 -8.28 -4.33
C ASP A 504 1.04 -8.99 -3.18
N LEU A 505 1.75 -8.23 -2.34
CA LEU A 505 2.49 -8.78 -1.20
C LEU A 505 1.53 -9.32 -0.14
N VAL A 506 0.48 -8.55 0.20
CA VAL A 506 -0.50 -9.00 1.20
C VAL A 506 -1.39 -10.11 0.65
N SER A 507 -1.78 -10.04 -0.63
CA SER A 507 -2.58 -11.10 -1.27
C SER A 507 -1.91 -12.46 -1.15
N PHE A 508 -0.59 -12.54 -1.35
CA PHE A 508 0.14 -13.80 -1.16
C PHE A 508 0.08 -14.29 0.31
N LEU A 509 0.17 -13.40 1.30
CA LEU A 509 0.01 -13.77 2.72
C LEU A 509 -1.42 -14.23 3.02
N LEU A 510 -2.41 -13.68 2.31
CA LEU A 510 -3.84 -13.99 2.46
C LEU A 510 -4.32 -15.24 1.68
N GLY A 511 -3.45 -15.88 0.88
CA GLY A 511 -3.80 -17.09 0.12
C GLY A 511 -3.87 -16.92 -1.40
N GLY A 512 -3.74 -15.70 -1.91
CA GLY A 512 -3.72 -15.39 -3.35
C GLY A 512 -2.46 -15.88 -4.08
N PRO A 513 -2.37 -15.75 -5.41
CA PRO A 513 -1.24 -16.28 -6.16
C PRO A 513 0.10 -15.61 -5.81
N GLY A 514 1.20 -16.31 -6.09
CA GLY A 514 2.53 -15.73 -5.94
C GLY A 514 2.91 -14.84 -7.13
N ASN A 515 3.50 -13.67 -6.87
CA ASN A 515 4.12 -12.82 -7.89
C ASN A 515 5.65 -13.04 -7.91
N PRO A 516 6.22 -13.69 -8.95
CA PRO A 516 7.66 -13.98 -9.03
C PRO A 516 8.48 -12.81 -9.62
N GLY A 517 7.86 -11.66 -9.87
CA GLY A 517 8.50 -10.51 -10.50
C GLY A 517 9.65 -9.93 -9.65
N THR A 518 10.49 -9.12 -10.30
CA THR A 518 11.74 -8.56 -9.75
C THR A 518 11.63 -7.99 -8.33
N TRP A 519 10.48 -7.43 -7.96
CA TRP A 519 10.26 -6.78 -6.66
C TRP A 519 9.31 -7.52 -5.73
N TRP A 520 8.85 -8.72 -6.08
CA TRP A 520 7.87 -9.49 -5.29
C TRP A 520 8.34 -10.91 -4.95
N TYR A 521 9.30 -11.47 -5.68
CA TYR A 521 9.81 -12.84 -5.47
C TYR A 521 10.24 -13.13 -4.03
N TRP A 522 10.71 -12.12 -3.31
CA TRP A 522 11.18 -12.25 -1.93
C TRP A 522 10.04 -12.64 -0.97
N GLY A 523 8.81 -12.18 -1.24
CA GLY A 523 7.63 -12.58 -0.47
C GLY A 523 7.33 -14.08 -0.57
N LEU A 524 7.73 -14.70 -1.68
CA LEU A 524 7.49 -16.14 -1.94
C LEU A 524 8.48 -17.05 -1.21
N VAL A 525 9.65 -16.53 -0.83
CA VAL A 525 10.70 -17.32 -0.18
C VAL A 525 10.77 -17.11 1.32
N ASN A 526 9.94 -16.21 1.86
CA ASN A 526 9.88 -15.94 3.28
C ASN A 526 8.89 -16.85 4.03
N ASP A 527 9.13 -16.99 5.32
CA ASP A 527 8.37 -17.83 6.26
C ASP A 527 7.50 -17.01 7.23
N TYR A 528 7.28 -15.73 6.96
CA TYR A 528 6.41 -14.88 7.78
C TYR A 528 4.93 -15.22 7.58
N GLU A 529 4.18 -15.24 8.69
CA GLU A 529 2.74 -15.47 8.74
C GLU A 529 2.04 -14.33 9.46
N LEU A 530 0.90 -13.89 8.92
CA LEU A 530 0.07 -12.85 9.54
C LEU A 530 -0.65 -13.41 10.77
N PRO A 531 -0.66 -12.71 11.92
CA PRO A 531 -1.44 -13.13 13.08
C PRO A 531 -2.95 -12.90 12.86
N PRO A 532 -3.83 -13.65 13.56
CA PRO A 532 -5.29 -13.57 13.38
C PRO A 532 -5.88 -12.17 13.53
N VAL A 533 -5.34 -11.35 14.44
CA VAL A 533 -5.79 -9.95 14.64
C VAL A 533 -5.65 -9.13 13.36
N VAL A 534 -4.54 -9.30 12.61
CA VAL A 534 -4.29 -8.56 11.38
C VAL A 534 -5.12 -9.12 10.22
N TRP A 535 -5.33 -10.43 10.17
CA TRP A 535 -6.27 -11.02 9.21
C TRP A 535 -7.68 -10.44 9.36
N GLY A 536 -8.21 -10.42 10.59
CA GLY A 536 -9.54 -9.86 10.87
C GLY A 536 -9.63 -8.39 10.46
N MET A 537 -8.61 -7.58 10.76
CA MET A 537 -8.58 -6.18 10.33
C MET A 537 -8.54 -5.99 8.80
N ILE A 538 -7.91 -6.90 8.05
CA ILE A 538 -7.79 -6.76 6.59
C ILE A 538 -9.08 -7.19 5.87
N LEU A 539 -9.77 -8.21 6.38
CA LEU A 539 -10.87 -8.89 5.68
C LEU A 539 -12.29 -8.52 6.20
N ASP A 540 -12.38 -7.62 7.18
CA ASP A 540 -13.64 -7.27 7.85
C ASP A 540 -13.77 -5.75 7.98
N ARG A 541 -13.92 -5.10 6.82
CA ARG A 541 -14.02 -3.66 6.65
C ARG A 541 -15.27 -3.12 7.35
N GLU A 542 -16.42 -3.76 7.19
CA GLU A 542 -17.64 -3.41 7.91
C GLU A 542 -17.47 -3.53 9.43
N GLY A 543 -16.83 -4.60 9.91
CA GLY A 543 -16.59 -4.81 11.34
C GLY A 543 -15.58 -3.86 11.96
N LEU A 544 -14.78 -3.15 11.14
CA LEU A 544 -13.98 -2.01 11.60
C LEU A 544 -14.83 -0.73 11.78
N GLY A 545 -15.95 -0.60 11.05
CA GLY A 545 -16.83 0.56 11.09
C GLY A 545 -16.09 1.90 10.93
N ASP A 546 -16.63 2.91 11.60
CA ASP A 546 -16.19 4.29 11.48
C ASP A 546 -15.20 4.71 12.55
N PHE A 547 -14.03 5.21 12.14
CA PHE A 547 -13.02 5.72 13.06
C PHE A 547 -12.07 6.72 12.41
N THR A 548 -11.38 7.50 13.25
CA THR A 548 -10.23 8.29 12.81
C THR A 548 -8.95 7.59 13.24
N TYR A 549 -8.07 7.33 12.29
CA TYR A 549 -6.69 6.93 12.56
C TYR A 549 -5.78 8.15 12.52
N LYS A 550 -5.17 8.47 13.67
CA LYS A 550 -4.15 9.51 13.80
C LYS A 550 -2.79 8.87 14.07
N ALA A 551 -1.76 9.36 13.40
CA ALA A 551 -0.39 8.92 13.63
C ALA A 551 0.57 10.09 13.59
N ARG A 552 1.48 10.16 14.56
CA ARG A 552 2.59 11.11 14.48
C ARG A 552 3.53 10.66 13.36
N GLY A 553 3.76 11.56 12.42
CA GLY A 553 4.57 11.33 11.24
C GLY A 553 6.06 11.49 11.51
N ILE A 554 6.85 11.23 10.48
CA ILE A 554 8.30 11.40 10.46
C ILE A 554 8.72 12.19 9.21
N GLY A 555 9.99 12.58 9.15
CA GLY A 555 10.57 13.20 7.96
C GLY A 555 10.78 14.72 8.08
N GLU A 556 10.52 15.29 9.26
CA GLU A 556 10.95 16.65 9.60
C GLU A 556 12.48 16.65 9.78
N GLU A 557 13.16 17.50 9.01
CA GLU A 557 14.60 17.67 9.02
C GLU A 557 15.06 18.51 10.22
N VAL A 558 16.30 18.30 10.65
CA VAL A 558 16.93 19.13 11.68
C VAL A 558 17.17 20.54 11.12
N ASN A 559 16.73 21.57 11.87
CA ASN A 559 16.97 22.98 11.53
C ASN A 559 18.40 23.43 11.90
N GLU A 560 19.42 22.83 11.28
CA GLU A 560 20.84 23.10 11.56
C GLU A 560 21.62 23.38 10.28
N LEU A 561 22.36 24.51 10.25
CA LEU A 561 23.29 24.88 9.18
C LEU A 561 24.57 25.50 9.75
N PRO A 562 25.77 25.12 9.27
CA PRO A 562 26.01 24.04 8.29
C PRO A 562 25.69 22.66 8.88
N ARG A 563 25.37 21.67 8.03
CA ARG A 563 25.18 20.27 8.44
C ARG A 563 26.45 19.76 9.14
N PRO A 564 26.34 18.86 10.14
CA PRO A 564 27.51 18.23 10.78
C PRO A 564 28.42 17.54 9.77
N LEU A 565 29.74 17.54 10.04
CA LEU A 565 30.71 16.83 9.21
C LEU A 565 30.35 15.34 9.12
N GLY A 566 30.35 14.80 7.91
CA GLY A 566 29.99 13.41 7.60
C GLY A 566 28.50 13.22 7.29
N ALA A 567 27.67 14.21 7.61
CA ALA A 567 26.22 14.20 7.42
C ALA A 567 25.77 15.11 6.26
N GLU A 568 26.71 15.74 5.54
CA GLU A 568 26.38 16.72 4.49
C GLU A 568 25.59 16.11 3.32
N ARG A 569 25.74 14.80 3.12
CA ARG A 569 25.08 14.01 2.07
C ARG A 569 23.95 13.12 2.59
N ALA A 570 23.64 13.18 3.88
CA ALA A 570 22.58 12.41 4.50
C ALA A 570 21.39 13.31 4.86
N MET A 571 20.19 12.73 4.84
CA MET A 571 19.05 13.29 5.57
C MET A 571 19.23 12.98 7.05
N LEU A 572 18.90 13.91 7.94
CA LEU A 572 19.16 13.73 9.36
C LEU A 572 17.93 13.32 10.15
N THR A 573 16.75 13.83 9.79
CA THR A 573 15.37 13.50 10.23
C THR A 573 15.12 13.04 11.69
N ASP A 574 16.11 13.22 12.56
CA ASP A 574 16.12 12.82 13.95
C ASP A 574 15.52 13.96 14.77
N THR A 575 14.22 14.10 14.64
CA THR A 575 13.45 15.17 15.27
C THR A 575 12.23 14.61 15.97
N ASP A 576 11.72 15.37 16.94
CA ASP A 576 10.37 15.17 17.45
C ASP A 576 9.38 15.71 16.43
N ALA A 577 9.28 15.01 15.29
CA ALA A 577 8.64 15.49 14.08
C ALA A 577 7.22 16.00 14.34
N ARG A 578 6.89 17.15 13.75
CA ARG A 578 5.63 17.88 13.92
C ARG A 578 4.75 17.71 12.69
N PHE A 579 4.62 16.47 12.24
CA PHE A 579 3.73 16.04 11.19
C PHE A 579 2.66 15.14 11.79
N LEU A 580 1.39 15.41 11.51
CA LEU A 580 0.26 14.64 12.01
C LEU A 580 -0.49 14.04 10.82
N LYS A 581 -0.41 12.73 10.67
CA LYS A 581 -1.22 11.98 9.71
C LYS A 581 -2.61 11.78 10.32
N SER A 582 -3.65 12.03 9.53
CA SER A 582 -5.04 11.82 9.95
C SER A 582 -5.82 11.25 8.77
N THR A 583 -6.46 10.12 8.99
CA THR A 583 -7.36 9.46 8.03
C THR A 583 -8.66 9.12 8.73
N TYR A 584 -9.78 9.60 8.19
CA TYR A 584 -11.11 9.12 8.54
C TYR A 584 -11.40 7.91 7.67
N VAL A 585 -11.84 6.85 8.32
CA VAL A 585 -12.04 5.54 7.73
C VAL A 585 -13.47 5.13 8.00
N THR A 586 -14.18 4.74 6.94
CA THR A 586 -15.50 4.10 6.99
C THR A 586 -15.45 2.80 6.18
N PRO A 587 -16.53 2.00 6.17
CA PRO A 587 -16.64 0.88 5.25
C PRO A 587 -16.58 1.30 3.77
N ASP A 588 -17.20 2.44 3.44
CA ASP A 588 -17.41 2.87 2.06
C ASP A 588 -16.33 3.82 1.51
N TYR A 589 -15.55 4.49 2.36
CA TYR A 589 -14.48 5.38 1.91
C TYR A 589 -13.38 5.61 2.94
N THR A 590 -12.28 6.20 2.46
CA THR A 590 -11.30 6.86 3.33
C THR A 590 -11.09 8.30 2.87
N LEU A 591 -10.93 9.22 3.83
CA LEU A 591 -10.51 10.60 3.59
C LEU A 591 -9.29 10.88 4.45
N GLY A 592 -8.18 11.36 3.87
CA GLY A 592 -6.98 11.54 4.68
C GLY A 592 -5.92 12.49 4.14
N THR A 593 -5.07 12.94 5.07
CA THR A 593 -4.00 13.90 4.82
C THR A 593 -2.87 13.75 5.84
N GLN A 594 -1.72 14.34 5.53
CA GLN A 594 -0.70 14.68 6.51
C GLN A 594 -0.75 16.20 6.74
N MET A 595 -1.07 16.60 7.97
CA MET A 595 -1.05 17.98 8.42
C MET A 595 0.35 18.32 8.95
N ASP A 596 0.95 19.38 8.44
CA ASP A 596 2.29 19.79 8.83
C ASP A 596 2.26 21.04 9.69
N HIS A 597 3.11 21.10 10.71
CA HIS A 597 3.28 22.32 11.48
C HIS A 597 3.79 23.45 10.54
N PRO A 598 3.24 24.68 10.58
CA PRO A 598 3.62 25.75 9.65
C PRO A 598 5.10 26.16 9.66
N LEU A 599 5.81 25.84 10.74
CA LEU A 599 7.26 26.05 10.91
C LEU A 599 8.09 24.76 10.87
N ALA A 600 7.52 23.66 10.36
CA ALA A 600 8.29 22.45 10.17
C ALA A 600 9.35 22.65 9.08
N VAL A 601 10.49 21.98 9.26
CA VAL A 601 11.55 21.96 8.24
C VAL A 601 11.45 20.64 7.50
N HIS A 602 11.23 20.70 6.19
CA HIS A 602 11.00 19.50 5.40
C HIS A 602 12.30 18.90 4.87
N SER A 603 12.37 17.57 4.86
CA SER A 603 13.36 16.81 4.10
C SER A 603 12.90 16.64 2.65
N HIS A 604 13.81 16.31 1.73
CA HIS A 604 13.45 16.15 0.32
C HIS A 604 12.47 15.00 0.05
N LEU A 605 12.43 13.95 0.89
CA LEU A 605 11.44 12.88 0.72
C LEU A 605 10.06 13.30 1.24
N SER A 606 10.00 14.06 2.32
CA SER A 606 8.73 14.51 2.93
C SER A 606 7.90 15.46 2.05
N ILE A 607 8.52 16.08 1.04
CA ILE A 607 7.86 17.00 0.10
C ILE A 607 7.53 16.38 -1.26
N THR A 608 7.96 15.14 -1.52
CA THR A 608 7.85 14.55 -2.86
C THR A 608 6.67 13.61 -2.99
N GLY A 609 5.89 13.78 -4.07
CA GLY A 609 4.76 12.93 -4.45
C GLY A 609 3.76 12.74 -3.30
N ARG A 610 3.23 13.84 -2.75
CA ARG A 610 2.31 13.79 -1.62
C ARG A 610 0.90 13.46 -2.08
N TRP A 611 0.28 12.50 -1.42
CA TRP A 611 -1.11 12.12 -1.68
C TRP A 611 -2.00 12.58 -0.53
N HIS A 612 -3.08 13.26 -0.88
CA HIS A 612 -4.13 13.76 0.01
C HIS A 612 -5.48 13.49 -0.66
N GLY A 613 -6.53 13.28 0.12
CA GLY A 613 -7.89 13.22 -0.42
C GLY A 613 -8.61 11.92 -0.11
N MET A 614 -9.53 11.56 -1.00
CA MET A 614 -10.57 10.56 -0.78
C MET A 614 -10.42 9.36 -1.71
N THR A 615 -10.66 8.16 -1.18
CA THR A 615 -10.76 6.89 -1.93
C THR A 615 -12.08 6.22 -1.60
N PHE A 616 -12.81 5.78 -2.63
CA PHE A 616 -14.12 5.14 -2.53
C PHE A 616 -13.94 3.62 -2.62
N ALA A 617 -14.68 2.85 -1.80
CA ALA A 617 -14.63 1.39 -1.81
C ALA A 617 -15.19 0.80 -3.11
N GLN A 618 -16.23 1.44 -3.63
CA GLN A 618 -17.07 0.94 -4.72
C GLN A 618 -16.37 0.93 -6.08
N SER A 619 -15.22 1.60 -6.21
CA SER A 619 -14.40 1.50 -7.41
C SER A 619 -12.95 1.88 -7.14
N PRO A 620 -11.99 1.12 -7.69
CA PRO A 620 -10.58 1.48 -7.61
C PRO A 620 -10.24 2.80 -8.32
N ASP A 621 -11.09 3.25 -9.25
CA ASP A 621 -10.90 4.45 -10.06
C ASP A 621 -11.63 5.69 -9.51
N ALA A 622 -12.59 5.52 -8.58
CA ALA A 622 -13.32 6.63 -7.97
C ALA A 622 -12.52 7.26 -6.82
N ARG A 623 -11.98 8.47 -7.05
CA ARG A 623 -11.15 9.21 -6.08
C ARG A 623 -11.28 10.72 -6.24
N ILE A 624 -11.00 11.45 -5.16
CA ILE A 624 -10.90 12.91 -5.17
C ILE A 624 -9.51 13.27 -4.65
N VAL A 625 -8.64 13.79 -5.53
CA VAL A 625 -7.22 14.02 -5.21
C VAL A 625 -6.76 15.39 -5.68
N PRO A 626 -6.30 16.28 -4.77
CA PRO A 626 -5.61 17.52 -5.16
C PRO A 626 -4.32 17.21 -5.92
N VAL A 627 -4.12 17.87 -7.06
CA VAL A 627 -2.98 17.63 -7.96
C VAL A 627 -2.37 18.95 -8.43
N ALA A 628 -1.08 18.93 -8.76
CA ALA A 628 -0.45 20.00 -9.52
C ALA A 628 -0.74 19.82 -11.02
N ILE A 629 -0.83 20.95 -11.73
CA ILE A 629 -1.01 21.01 -13.18
C ILE A 629 0.29 21.51 -13.80
N PRO A 630 1.09 20.63 -14.42
CA PRO A 630 2.36 21.01 -15.04
C PRO A 630 2.15 21.97 -16.22
N ASP A 631 2.98 23.01 -16.31
CA ASP A 631 2.93 24.06 -17.34
C ASP A 631 4.07 23.97 -18.37
N GLY A 632 4.90 22.93 -18.28
CA GLY A 632 6.04 22.72 -19.16
C GLY A 632 6.78 21.41 -18.89
N PRO A 633 7.79 21.07 -19.71
CA PRO A 633 8.58 19.87 -19.50
C PRO A 633 9.33 19.91 -18.17
N ASP A 634 9.56 18.75 -17.57
CA ASP A 634 10.32 18.64 -16.33
C ASP A 634 11.80 19.01 -16.52
N LEU A 635 12.58 19.01 -15.42
CA LEU A 635 14.01 19.31 -15.46
C LEU A 635 14.84 18.36 -16.34
N ARG A 636 14.28 17.20 -16.73
CA ARG A 636 14.91 16.23 -17.64
C ARG A 636 14.45 16.43 -19.09
N GLY A 637 13.63 17.44 -19.36
CA GLY A 637 13.05 17.71 -20.67
C GLY A 637 11.91 16.77 -21.04
N ARG A 638 11.40 15.95 -20.11
CA ARG A 638 10.25 15.07 -20.38
C ARG A 638 9.00 15.92 -20.48
N ALA A 639 8.16 15.63 -21.47
CA ALA A 639 6.91 16.33 -21.66
C ALA A 639 6.06 16.27 -20.38
N PRO A 640 5.34 17.36 -20.05
CA PRO A 640 4.47 17.37 -18.89
C PRO A 640 3.40 16.28 -19.02
N GLY A 641 3.14 15.56 -17.92
CA GLY A 641 1.90 14.82 -17.78
C GLY A 641 0.70 15.77 -17.67
N GLU A 642 -0.52 15.22 -17.70
CA GLU A 642 -1.72 16.02 -17.50
C GLU A 642 -1.80 16.62 -16.09
N TYR A 643 -1.26 15.89 -15.12
CA TYR A 643 -1.15 16.27 -13.73
C TYR A 643 0.04 15.56 -13.08
N ASP A 644 0.42 16.00 -11.87
CA ASP A 644 1.24 15.22 -10.95
C ASP A 644 0.86 15.51 -9.49
N THR A 645 1.49 14.79 -8.57
CA THR A 645 1.32 14.89 -7.11
C THR A 645 2.49 15.63 -6.45
N GLU A 646 3.32 16.31 -7.24
CA GLU A 646 4.50 17.03 -6.76
C GLU A 646 4.09 18.44 -6.31
N ILE A 647 3.36 18.50 -5.19
CA ILE A 647 2.83 19.74 -4.64
C ILE A 647 2.86 19.74 -3.11
N MET A 648 3.21 20.89 -2.54
CA MET A 648 3.16 21.10 -1.09
C MET A 648 1.83 21.72 -0.70
N MET A 649 1.14 21.07 0.25
CA MET A 649 -0.18 21.48 0.73
C MET A 649 -0.16 21.81 2.22
N HIS A 650 -0.84 22.88 2.59
CA HIS A 650 -1.24 23.22 3.95
C HIS A 650 -2.65 22.65 4.14
N THR A 651 -2.82 21.77 5.13
CA THR A 651 -4.03 20.98 5.25
C THR A 651 -4.58 20.98 6.67
N VAL A 652 -5.88 20.82 6.79
CA VAL A 652 -6.64 20.62 8.04
C VAL A 652 -7.65 19.53 7.80
N HIS A 653 -7.77 18.60 8.73
CA HIS A 653 -8.66 17.46 8.58
C HIS A 653 -9.30 17.10 9.91
N ASP A 654 -10.62 16.97 9.89
CA ASP A 654 -11.40 16.36 10.95
C ASP A 654 -12.55 15.53 10.35
N ARG A 655 -12.50 14.21 10.57
CA ARG A 655 -13.48 13.23 10.08
C ARG A 655 -13.85 13.42 8.61
N GLN A 656 -15.08 13.84 8.32
CA GLN A 656 -15.64 14.00 6.98
C GLN A 656 -15.11 15.22 6.23
N THR A 657 -14.47 16.16 6.92
CA THR A 657 -14.07 17.45 6.36
C THR A 657 -12.55 17.57 6.22
N LEU A 658 -12.08 17.71 4.98
CA LEU A 658 -10.69 18.00 4.63
C LEU A 658 -10.59 19.35 3.91
N ILE A 659 -9.76 20.25 4.43
CA ILE A 659 -9.39 21.49 3.76
C ILE A 659 -7.94 21.38 3.32
N VAL A 660 -7.68 21.65 2.04
CA VAL A 660 -6.32 21.72 1.47
C VAL A 660 -6.09 23.05 0.79
N GLN A 661 -4.84 23.51 0.81
CA GLN A 661 -4.41 24.71 0.10
C GLN A 661 -2.95 24.54 -0.29
N GLN A 662 -2.53 25.02 -1.46
CA GLN A 662 -1.09 25.09 -1.76
C GLN A 662 -0.34 25.90 -0.70
N SER A 663 0.74 25.32 -0.17
CA SER A 663 1.54 25.91 0.91
C SER A 663 2.26 27.17 0.46
N ARG A 664 2.17 28.22 1.26
CA ARG A 664 2.97 29.45 1.12
C ARG A 664 4.14 29.42 2.10
N ARG A 665 5.35 29.75 1.62
CA ARG A 665 6.54 30.03 2.47
C ARG A 665 6.97 28.91 3.42
N TRP A 666 6.93 27.65 2.98
CA TRP A 666 7.50 26.52 3.72
C TRP A 666 9.03 26.48 3.61
N THR A 667 9.69 25.72 4.49
CA THR A 667 11.15 25.60 4.55
C THR A 667 11.58 24.16 4.36
N ALA A 668 12.62 23.93 3.56
CA ALA A 668 13.29 22.62 3.48
C ALA A 668 14.80 22.77 3.58
N ILE A 669 15.45 21.75 4.14
CA ILE A 669 16.90 21.63 4.21
C ILE A 669 17.29 20.31 3.53
N HIS A 670 18.14 20.40 2.51
CA HIS A 670 18.47 19.26 1.66
C HIS A 670 19.94 18.81 1.84
N PRO A 671 20.26 17.54 1.58
CA PRO A 671 21.65 17.10 1.42
C PRO A 671 22.33 17.81 0.25
N GLU A 672 23.66 17.96 0.28
CA GLU A 672 24.44 18.70 -0.73
C GLU A 672 24.23 18.23 -2.18
N TRP A 673 23.86 16.97 -2.39
CA TRP A 673 23.68 16.38 -3.71
C TRP A 673 22.28 16.63 -4.30
N TYR A 674 21.30 17.06 -3.51
CA TYR A 674 19.92 17.22 -3.96
C TYR A 674 19.66 18.66 -4.46
N PRO A 675 19.22 18.86 -5.71
CA PRO A 675 18.94 20.18 -6.25
C PRO A 675 17.64 20.75 -5.67
N SER A 676 17.68 22.00 -5.20
CA SER A 676 16.49 22.73 -4.72
C SER A 676 15.97 23.67 -5.81
N ASP A 677 15.02 23.22 -6.63
CA ASP A 677 14.33 24.08 -7.60
C ASP A 677 12.94 24.49 -7.08
N PRO A 678 12.70 25.76 -6.75
CA PRO A 678 11.42 26.22 -6.22
C PRO A 678 10.27 26.14 -7.24
N THR A 679 10.55 26.04 -8.55
CA THR A 679 9.53 25.94 -9.60
C THR A 679 8.82 24.58 -9.63
N ILE A 680 9.40 23.56 -8.99
CA ILE A 680 8.79 22.23 -8.91
C ILE A 680 7.52 22.24 -8.04
N TYR A 681 7.44 23.11 -7.03
CA TYR A 681 6.40 23.03 -6.01
C TYR A 681 5.45 24.22 -5.95
N ASN A 682 5.73 25.29 -6.72
CA ASN A 682 4.83 26.43 -6.86
C ASN A 682 4.17 26.39 -8.25
N ARG A 683 3.02 25.72 -8.34
CA ARG A 683 2.36 25.36 -9.61
C ARG A 683 0.87 25.70 -9.59
N ASP A 684 0.27 25.70 -10.77
CA ASP A 684 -1.19 25.65 -10.88
C ASP A 684 -1.72 24.40 -10.19
N VAL A 685 -2.90 24.51 -9.58
CA VAL A 685 -3.51 23.42 -8.80
C VAL A 685 -4.83 23.02 -9.45
N GLY A 686 -5.13 21.74 -9.35
CA GLY A 686 -6.43 21.19 -9.65
C GLY A 686 -6.86 20.11 -8.67
N VAL A 687 -8.02 19.54 -8.93
CA VAL A 687 -8.56 18.36 -8.25
C VAL A 687 -8.87 17.32 -9.32
N TRP A 688 -8.24 16.16 -9.20
CA TRP A 688 -8.53 15.00 -10.02
C TRP A 688 -9.76 14.28 -9.46
N PHE A 689 -10.71 13.99 -10.35
CA PHE A 689 -11.94 13.24 -10.08
C PHE A 689 -12.02 11.94 -10.89
N GLY A 690 -11.31 11.83 -12.02
CA GLY A 690 -11.60 10.76 -12.99
C GLY A 690 -13.02 10.88 -13.57
N ASP A 691 -13.55 9.80 -14.12
CA ASP A 691 -14.83 9.76 -14.82
C ASP A 691 -15.79 8.64 -14.34
N ASP A 692 -15.38 7.81 -13.39
CA ASP A 692 -16.19 6.71 -12.87
C ASP A 692 -17.12 7.15 -11.71
N TRP A 693 -18.20 7.83 -12.05
CA TRP A 693 -19.20 8.33 -11.10
C TRP A 693 -20.62 7.95 -11.49
N ASP A 694 -21.43 7.50 -10.53
CA ASP A 694 -22.85 7.19 -10.76
C ASP A 694 -23.65 8.49 -10.90
N VAL A 695 -23.29 9.49 -10.09
CA VAL A 695 -23.85 10.85 -10.14
C VAL A 695 -22.72 11.86 -10.06
N ARG A 696 -22.79 12.91 -10.89
CA ARG A 696 -22.01 14.13 -10.73
C ARG A 696 -22.84 15.37 -11.02
N THR A 697 -22.91 16.29 -10.05
CA THR A 697 -23.72 17.51 -10.16
C THR A 697 -22.99 18.71 -9.58
N GLU A 698 -23.16 19.88 -10.18
CA GLU A 698 -22.59 21.15 -9.67
C GLU A 698 -23.73 22.06 -9.17
N ARG A 699 -23.60 22.61 -7.95
CA ARG A 699 -24.57 23.55 -7.36
C ARG A 699 -23.85 24.59 -6.49
N ASN A 700 -24.08 25.88 -6.72
CA ASN A 700 -23.51 27.00 -5.94
C ASN A 700 -21.98 26.92 -5.73
N GLY A 701 -21.22 26.53 -6.77
CA GLY A 701 -19.75 26.38 -6.70
C GLY A 701 -19.26 25.10 -6.01
N TRP A 702 -20.16 24.22 -5.55
CA TRP A 702 -19.85 22.87 -5.09
C TRP A 702 -19.99 21.86 -6.23
N ILE A 703 -19.13 20.86 -6.23
CA ILE A 703 -19.17 19.68 -7.10
C ILE A 703 -19.49 18.48 -6.22
N PHE A 704 -20.60 17.83 -6.49
CA PHE A 704 -21.07 16.65 -5.77
C PHE A 704 -20.91 15.41 -6.64
N VAL A 705 -20.40 14.33 -6.04
CA VAL A 705 -20.25 13.03 -6.67
C VAL A 705 -20.80 11.93 -5.78
N GLN A 706 -21.28 10.86 -6.41
CA GLN A 706 -21.65 9.61 -5.74
C GLN A 706 -21.03 8.44 -6.48
N LYS A 707 -20.53 7.47 -5.70
CA LYS A 707 -20.20 6.13 -6.19
C LYS A 707 -20.73 5.11 -5.18
N GLY A 708 -21.70 4.30 -5.61
CA GLY A 708 -22.51 3.42 -4.78
C GLY A 708 -22.96 4.09 -3.49
N ASN A 709 -22.45 3.60 -2.35
CA ASN A 709 -22.83 4.05 -1.02
C ASN A 709 -22.09 5.29 -0.52
N ALA A 710 -21.03 5.76 -1.19
CA ALA A 710 -20.27 6.92 -0.76
C ALA A 710 -20.57 8.19 -1.57
N PHE A 711 -20.52 9.32 -0.86
CA PHE A 711 -20.75 10.68 -1.38
C PHE A 711 -19.51 11.55 -1.16
N GLY A 712 -19.20 12.40 -2.14
CA GLY A 712 -18.15 13.41 -2.02
C GLY A 712 -18.65 14.77 -2.48
N ALA A 713 -18.23 15.84 -1.79
CA ALA A 713 -18.44 17.22 -2.22
C ALA A 713 -17.12 17.98 -2.24
N VAL A 714 -16.89 18.79 -3.26
CA VAL A 714 -15.67 19.60 -3.39
C VAL A 714 -16.04 21.05 -3.68
N ARG A 715 -15.38 21.99 -2.99
CA ARG A 715 -15.51 23.41 -3.25
C ARG A 715 -14.17 24.14 -3.22
N PRO A 716 -13.69 24.63 -4.37
CA PRO A 716 -12.73 25.72 -4.40
C PRO A 716 -13.34 26.99 -3.78
N VAL A 717 -12.60 27.66 -2.90
CA VAL A 717 -13.07 28.87 -2.22
C VAL A 717 -12.24 30.07 -2.66
N LEU A 718 -12.84 30.93 -3.49
CA LEU A 718 -12.24 32.18 -3.96
C LEU A 718 -13.23 33.33 -3.77
N TRP A 719 -12.71 34.54 -3.55
CA TRP A 719 -13.52 35.75 -3.52
C TRP A 719 -13.91 36.23 -4.93
N ASP A 720 -15.05 36.90 -5.08
CA ASP A 720 -15.45 37.58 -6.30
C ASP A 720 -14.67 38.91 -6.41
N GLU A 721 -13.44 38.82 -6.92
CA GLU A 721 -12.52 39.96 -7.04
C GLU A 721 -13.12 41.13 -7.84
N PRO A 722 -13.75 40.94 -9.02
CA PRO A 722 -14.41 42.03 -9.73
C PRO A 722 -15.48 42.74 -8.89
N TYR A 723 -16.31 41.98 -8.17
CA TYR A 723 -17.33 42.54 -7.29
C TYR A 723 -16.70 43.33 -6.14
N GLU A 724 -15.73 42.75 -5.42
CA GLU A 724 -15.10 43.40 -4.27
C GLU A 724 -14.30 44.65 -4.67
N ARG A 725 -13.62 44.62 -5.83
CA ARG A 725 -12.91 45.79 -6.37
C ARG A 725 -13.82 46.87 -6.94
N SER A 726 -15.08 46.56 -7.26
CA SER A 726 -16.06 47.57 -7.71
C SER A 726 -16.56 48.47 -6.57
N LYS A 727 -16.40 48.04 -5.31
CA LYS A 727 -16.82 48.82 -4.14
C LYS A 727 -16.01 50.14 -4.06
N PRO A 728 -16.63 51.29 -3.73
CA PRO A 728 -15.94 52.57 -3.72
C PRO A 728 -14.75 52.61 -2.75
N SER A 729 -13.56 52.95 -3.25
CA SER A 729 -12.41 53.25 -2.40
C SER A 729 -12.55 54.65 -1.80
N THR A 730 -12.51 54.73 -0.47
CA THR A 730 -12.62 56.00 0.29
C THR A 730 -11.36 56.30 1.10
N GLY A 731 -10.29 55.53 0.89
CA GLY A 731 -9.00 55.75 1.55
C GLY A 731 -8.24 56.93 0.95
N VAL A 732 -7.25 57.44 1.69
CA VAL A 732 -6.29 58.45 1.21
C VAL A 732 -4.86 57.92 1.34
N GLY A 733 -3.98 58.33 0.42
CA GLY A 733 -2.59 57.82 0.39
C GLY A 733 -2.55 56.29 0.24
N ASN A 734 -1.69 55.62 1.00
CA ASN A 734 -1.52 54.16 0.90
C ASN A 734 -2.68 53.35 1.48
N GLN A 735 -3.60 53.98 2.23
CA GLN A 735 -4.78 53.30 2.78
C GLN A 735 -5.81 52.91 1.70
N VAL A 736 -5.65 53.38 0.46
CA VAL A 736 -6.47 52.93 -0.68
C VAL A 736 -6.24 51.47 -1.06
N PHE A 737 -5.14 50.86 -0.57
CA PHE A 737 -4.75 49.48 -0.87
C PHE A 737 -5.11 48.48 0.24
N PHE A 738 -5.78 48.91 1.32
CA PHE A 738 -6.16 48.06 2.45
C PHE A 738 -7.67 47.91 2.58
N ASN A 739 -8.11 46.78 3.13
CA ASN A 739 -9.50 46.60 3.56
C ASN A 739 -9.81 47.57 4.72
N LYS A 740 -11.01 48.15 4.74
CA LYS A 740 -11.35 49.17 5.74
C LYS A 740 -11.82 48.50 7.04
N PRO A 741 -11.57 49.12 8.21
CA PRO A 741 -11.96 48.55 9.50
C PRO A 741 -13.48 48.45 9.73
N TYR A 742 -14.31 49.09 8.89
CA TYR A 742 -15.77 49.07 8.99
C TYR A 742 -16.46 48.44 7.76
N ASP A 743 -15.70 47.90 6.82
CA ASP A 743 -16.30 47.09 5.76
C ASP A 743 -16.89 45.82 6.37
N ASP A 744 -17.86 45.20 5.69
CA ASP A 744 -18.30 43.86 6.09
C ASP A 744 -17.08 42.95 6.27
N PRO A 745 -17.02 42.17 7.36
CA PRO A 745 -15.84 41.39 7.71
C PRO A 745 -15.55 40.29 6.68
N THR A 746 -16.52 39.96 5.83
CA THR A 746 -16.43 38.91 4.81
C THR A 746 -16.46 39.50 3.39
N VAL A 747 -16.06 38.67 2.43
CA VAL A 747 -16.14 38.97 0.99
C VAL A 747 -17.22 38.12 0.34
N LYS A 748 -17.75 38.59 -0.80
CA LYS A 748 -18.58 37.75 -1.65
C LYS A 748 -17.74 36.61 -2.23
N LEU A 749 -18.25 35.39 -2.17
CA LEU A 749 -17.61 34.22 -2.78
C LEU A 749 -17.87 34.18 -4.29
N CYS A 750 -16.93 33.62 -5.02
CA CYS A 750 -17.03 33.34 -6.45
C CYS A 750 -17.55 31.91 -6.65
N ASP A 751 -18.70 31.77 -7.32
CA ASP A 751 -19.29 30.46 -7.62
C ASP A 751 -18.65 29.78 -8.84
N ASP A 752 -18.07 30.57 -9.76
CA ASP A 752 -17.42 30.09 -10.99
C ASP A 752 -15.89 30.28 -10.92
N CYS A 753 -15.24 29.75 -9.88
CA CYS A 753 -13.80 29.96 -9.61
C CYS A 753 -12.87 28.84 -10.11
N TYR A 754 -13.35 28.00 -11.04
CA TYR A 754 -12.59 26.91 -11.63
C TYR A 754 -12.99 26.66 -13.10
N SER A 755 -12.26 25.77 -13.76
CA SER A 755 -12.58 25.26 -15.09
C SER A 755 -12.25 23.77 -15.19
N TRP A 756 -13.05 22.99 -15.92
CA TRP A 756 -12.70 21.60 -16.23
C TRP A 756 -11.73 21.49 -17.40
N ASN A 757 -10.88 20.45 -17.39
CA ASN A 757 -10.23 19.98 -18.62
C ASN A 757 -11.26 19.43 -19.62
N ASP A 758 -10.83 19.20 -20.87
CA ASP A 758 -11.72 18.72 -21.94
C ASP A 758 -12.41 17.39 -21.61
N ALA A 759 -11.69 16.48 -20.94
CA ALA A 759 -12.21 15.18 -20.51
C ALA A 759 -13.16 15.27 -19.30
N LYS A 760 -13.24 16.42 -18.63
CA LYS A 760 -13.92 16.61 -17.34
C LYS A 760 -13.48 15.62 -16.27
N THR A 761 -12.20 15.28 -16.24
CA THR A 761 -11.60 14.42 -15.22
C THR A 761 -10.81 15.22 -14.19
N ILE A 762 -10.47 16.48 -14.51
CA ILE A 762 -9.68 17.37 -13.66
C ILE A 762 -10.32 18.76 -13.63
N LEU A 763 -10.60 19.21 -12.41
CA LEU A 763 -11.02 20.57 -12.12
C LEU A 763 -9.77 21.42 -11.88
N LYS A 764 -9.53 22.45 -12.70
CA LYS A 764 -8.42 23.40 -12.56
C LYS A 764 -8.86 24.65 -11.81
N LEU A 765 -8.12 25.06 -10.79
CA LEU A 765 -8.40 26.29 -10.02
C LEU A 765 -8.05 27.54 -10.82
N GLN A 766 -8.79 28.64 -10.61
CA GLN A 766 -8.41 29.97 -11.13
C GLN A 766 -7.22 30.58 -10.38
N ASP A 767 -7.12 30.34 -9.08
CA ASP A 767 -5.99 30.70 -8.25
C ASP A 767 -5.49 29.44 -7.53
N GLY A 768 -4.24 29.03 -7.81
CA GLY A 768 -3.59 27.85 -7.23
C GLY A 768 -3.41 27.92 -5.71
N TYR A 769 -3.67 29.06 -5.07
CA TYR A 769 -3.70 29.22 -3.62
C TYR A 769 -5.12 29.32 -3.06
N SER A 770 -6.16 29.06 -3.83
CA SER A 770 -7.52 28.94 -3.28
C SER A 770 -7.57 27.71 -2.37
N PRO A 771 -8.09 27.82 -1.14
CA PRO A 771 -8.45 26.64 -0.37
C PRO A 771 -9.48 25.80 -1.13
N ILE A 772 -9.36 24.48 -0.99
CA ILE A 772 -10.32 23.50 -1.47
C ILE A 772 -10.88 22.80 -0.23
N ILE A 773 -12.21 22.80 -0.11
CA ILE A 773 -12.93 22.01 0.87
C ILE A 773 -13.34 20.70 0.21
N ILE A 774 -13.13 19.57 0.88
CA ILE A 774 -13.62 18.25 0.53
C ILE A 774 -14.48 17.78 1.70
N GLU A 775 -15.74 17.47 1.44
CA GLU A 775 -16.65 16.80 2.37
C GLU A 775 -16.92 15.39 1.88
N ALA A 776 -17.02 14.46 2.81
CA ALA A 776 -17.36 13.07 2.56
C ALA A 776 -18.60 12.67 3.36
N GLY A 777 -19.33 11.69 2.85
CA GLY A 777 -20.47 11.07 3.53
C GLY A 777 -20.80 9.73 2.87
N ASP A 778 -21.76 9.01 3.42
CA ASP A 778 -22.22 7.74 2.88
C ASP A 778 -23.72 7.54 3.14
N THR A 779 -24.23 6.38 2.73
CA THR A 779 -25.64 6.02 2.85
C THR A 779 -26.06 5.64 4.27
N GLU A 780 -25.12 5.43 5.20
CA GLU A 780 -25.46 5.28 6.63
C GLU A 780 -25.91 6.62 7.22
N ASP A 781 -25.20 7.71 6.87
CA ASP A 781 -25.51 9.05 7.33
C ASP A 781 -26.62 9.75 6.50
N TYR A 782 -26.68 9.50 5.19
CA TYR A 782 -27.61 10.17 4.29
C TYR A 782 -28.39 9.19 3.40
N ALA A 783 -29.72 9.25 3.46
CA ALA A 783 -30.58 8.37 2.64
C ALA A 783 -30.40 8.57 1.12
N SER A 784 -29.88 9.73 0.68
CA SER A 784 -29.62 10.04 -0.72
C SER A 784 -28.56 11.12 -0.88
N ILE A 785 -27.97 11.20 -2.09
CA ILE A 785 -27.08 12.31 -2.45
C ILE A 785 -27.79 13.68 -2.36
N ASP A 786 -29.11 13.76 -2.54
CA ASP A 786 -29.86 15.01 -2.40
C ASP A 786 -29.93 15.49 -0.94
N ASP A 787 -30.01 14.57 0.03
CA ASP A 787 -29.94 14.89 1.46
C ASP A 787 -28.53 15.36 1.84
N PHE A 788 -27.50 14.63 1.39
CA PHE A 788 -26.09 15.04 1.55
C PHE A 788 -25.82 16.43 0.95
N MET A 789 -26.31 16.69 -0.27
CA MET A 789 -26.20 17.99 -0.92
C MET A 789 -26.89 19.09 -0.11
N ALA A 790 -28.05 18.82 0.48
CA ALA A 790 -28.77 19.81 1.26
C ALA A 790 -27.98 20.24 2.50
N ASP A 791 -27.40 19.29 3.23
CA ASP A 791 -26.63 19.58 4.45
C ASP A 791 -25.31 20.29 4.13
N VAL A 792 -24.55 19.84 3.12
CA VAL A 792 -23.32 20.54 2.69
C VAL A 792 -23.61 21.97 2.22
N LEU A 793 -24.77 22.23 1.62
CA LEU A 793 -25.16 23.57 1.18
C LEU A 793 -25.62 24.48 2.33
N ASP A 794 -26.06 23.92 3.45
CA ASP A 794 -26.44 24.66 4.67
C ASP A 794 -25.21 25.02 5.54
N ASN A 795 -24.11 24.28 5.39
CA ASN A 795 -22.86 24.50 6.13
C ASN A 795 -22.36 25.97 6.04
N PRO A 796 -22.14 26.65 7.18
CA PRO A 796 -21.58 27.99 7.22
C PRO A 796 -20.20 28.07 6.54
N LEU A 797 -20.10 28.93 5.51
CA LEU A 797 -18.87 29.17 4.77
C LEU A 797 -18.62 30.67 4.59
N ALA A 798 -17.45 31.15 5.02
CA ALA A 798 -17.05 32.54 4.82
C ALA A 798 -15.54 32.69 4.55
N LEU A 799 -15.22 33.67 3.71
CA LEU A 799 -13.88 34.24 3.63
C LEU A 799 -13.84 35.57 4.37
N HIS A 800 -13.14 35.62 5.49
CA HIS A 800 -12.91 36.83 6.27
C HIS A 800 -11.77 37.65 5.69
N LYS A 801 -11.98 38.97 5.60
CA LYS A 801 -10.97 39.94 5.15
C LYS A 801 -9.81 39.99 6.12
N THR A 802 -8.59 39.99 5.58
CA THR A 802 -7.41 40.49 6.29
C THR A 802 -7.21 41.98 6.01
N VAL A 803 -6.13 42.58 6.52
CA VAL A 803 -5.78 43.97 6.19
C VAL A 803 -5.53 44.16 4.69
N VAL A 804 -5.02 43.14 4.00
CA VAL A 804 -4.65 43.22 2.58
C VAL A 804 -5.70 42.51 1.73
N PRO A 805 -6.35 43.21 0.77
CA PRO A 805 -7.31 42.59 -0.16
C PRO A 805 -6.68 41.43 -0.93
N GLY A 806 -7.46 40.35 -1.14
CA GLY A 806 -6.99 39.12 -1.80
C GLY A 806 -6.38 38.10 -0.84
N PHE A 807 -6.12 38.46 0.42
CA PHE A 807 -5.69 37.54 1.46
C PHE A 807 -6.79 37.41 2.51
N HIS A 808 -7.21 36.17 2.80
CA HIS A 808 -8.38 35.87 3.60
C HIS A 808 -8.11 34.83 4.66
N VAL A 809 -8.99 34.78 5.65
CA VAL A 809 -9.12 33.65 6.57
C VAL A 809 -10.38 32.88 6.18
N LEU A 810 -10.23 31.60 5.84
CA LEU A 810 -11.34 30.70 5.62
C LEU A 810 -11.90 30.27 6.98
N VAL A 811 -13.21 30.44 7.15
CA VAL A 811 -13.99 29.91 8.26
C VAL A 811 -15.06 29.02 7.67
N TYR A 812 -15.06 27.75 8.06
CA TYR A 812 -15.99 26.75 7.57
C TYR A 812 -16.44 25.84 8.71
N THR A 813 -17.73 25.58 8.84
CA THR A 813 -18.26 24.55 9.74
C THR A 813 -18.76 23.41 8.88
N GLY A 814 -18.08 22.27 8.95
CA GLY A 814 -18.37 21.10 8.11
C GLY A 814 -19.45 20.20 8.68
N LEU A 815 -19.62 19.03 8.07
CA LEU A 815 -20.63 18.03 8.47
C LEU A 815 -20.44 17.49 9.90
N ASN A 816 -19.20 17.56 10.41
CA ASN A 816 -18.88 17.24 11.81
C ASN A 816 -19.39 18.27 12.84
N GLY A 817 -19.89 19.43 12.39
CA GLY A 817 -20.36 20.53 13.24
C GLY A 817 -19.26 21.36 13.90
N GLU A 818 -17.97 21.10 13.64
CA GLU A 818 -16.85 21.84 14.21
C GLU A 818 -16.41 23.00 13.30
N GLU A 819 -16.17 24.17 13.89
CA GLU A 819 -15.64 25.32 13.13
C GLU A 819 -14.15 25.10 12.83
N ILE A 820 -13.80 25.08 11.55
CA ILE A 820 -12.44 25.05 11.05
C ILE A 820 -12.03 26.44 10.57
N VAL A 821 -10.94 26.95 11.12
CA VAL A 821 -10.36 28.25 10.74
C VAL A 821 -8.98 28.05 10.13
N LEU A 822 -8.84 28.39 8.85
CA LEU A 822 -7.57 28.32 8.11
C LEU A 822 -7.21 29.70 7.55
N ASN A 823 -6.05 30.22 7.95
CA ASN A 823 -5.53 31.46 7.35
C ASN A 823 -4.95 31.17 5.96
N ALA A 824 -5.72 31.46 4.93
CA ALA A 824 -5.32 31.23 3.54
C ALA A 824 -4.21 32.19 3.05
N GLY A 825 -3.94 33.26 3.80
CA GLY A 825 -2.98 34.29 3.41
C GLY A 825 -1.65 34.28 4.17
N ALA A 826 -1.56 33.57 5.29
CA ALA A 826 -0.39 33.58 6.17
C ALA A 826 -0.13 32.23 6.82
N MET A 827 1.13 32.01 7.22
CA MET A 827 1.49 30.84 8.02
C MET A 827 0.94 31.00 9.44
N SER A 828 -0.05 30.19 9.80
CA SER A 828 -0.57 30.08 11.16
C SER A 828 -1.07 28.66 11.39
N ILE A 829 -1.06 28.22 12.64
CA ILE A 829 -1.68 26.94 13.02
C ILE A 829 -3.20 27.11 12.85
N PRO A 830 -3.86 26.27 12.03
CA PRO A 830 -5.31 26.27 11.93
C PRO A 830 -5.97 25.80 13.23
N THR A 831 -7.25 26.14 13.40
CA THR A 831 -8.04 25.69 14.56
C THR A 831 -9.21 24.80 14.13
N ILE A 832 -9.58 23.87 14.98
CA ILE A 832 -10.79 23.04 14.89
C ILE A 832 -11.54 23.23 16.21
N GLY A 833 -12.81 23.63 16.18
CA GLY A 833 -13.60 23.89 17.39
C GLY A 833 -13.03 25.02 18.26
N GLY A 834 -12.27 25.94 17.65
CA GLY A 834 -11.56 27.02 18.35
C GLY A 834 -10.21 26.63 18.95
N GLU A 835 -9.83 25.35 18.94
CA GLU A 835 -8.55 24.88 19.46
C GLU A 835 -7.50 24.72 18.34
N PRO A 836 -6.26 25.20 18.54
CA PRO A 836 -5.18 24.99 17.57
C PRO A 836 -4.84 23.50 17.39
N ILE A 837 -4.53 23.10 16.16
CA ILE A 837 -4.06 21.74 15.87
C ILE A 837 -2.76 21.44 16.65
N SER A 838 -2.75 20.32 17.38
CA SER A 838 -1.57 19.84 18.08
C SER A 838 -0.73 18.91 17.20
N TYR A 839 0.35 19.45 16.64
CA TYR A 839 1.32 18.68 15.85
C TYR A 839 2.31 17.87 16.70
N GLU A 840 2.49 18.24 17.97
CA GLU A 840 3.22 17.46 18.97
C GLU A 840 2.29 16.39 19.57
N TYR A 841 1.71 15.57 18.70
CA TYR A 841 0.72 14.58 19.09
C TYR A 841 1.31 13.54 20.06
N GLY A 842 0.55 13.18 21.09
CA GLY A 842 1.02 12.31 22.19
C GLY A 842 1.12 10.83 21.84
N MET A 843 0.63 10.42 20.67
CA MET A 843 0.55 9.03 20.24
C MET A 843 1.33 8.83 18.94
N THR A 844 2.06 7.72 18.83
CA THR A 844 2.65 7.27 17.54
C THR A 844 1.55 6.72 16.65
N PHE A 845 0.69 5.89 17.23
CA PHE A 845 -0.47 5.27 16.57
C PHE A 845 -1.69 5.45 17.46
N ASP A 846 -2.79 5.92 16.89
CA ASP A 846 -4.02 6.19 17.63
C ASP A 846 -5.25 5.86 16.79
N SER A 847 -5.79 4.68 17.04
CA SER A 847 -7.09 4.22 16.58
C SER A 847 -7.68 3.24 17.60
N PRO A 848 -8.93 2.78 17.43
CA PRO A 848 -9.49 1.69 18.24
C PRO A 848 -8.76 0.35 18.10
N TYR A 849 -7.98 0.16 17.03
CA TYR A 849 -7.38 -1.13 16.64
C TYR A 849 -5.87 -1.18 16.83
N MET A 850 -5.21 -0.03 16.90
CA MET A 850 -3.77 0.11 17.03
C MET A 850 -3.42 1.34 17.87
N GLN A 851 -2.78 1.12 19.03
CA GLN A 851 -2.48 2.18 19.99
C GLN A 851 -1.03 2.10 20.47
N SER A 852 -0.35 3.26 20.49
CA SER A 852 0.97 3.39 21.11
C SER A 852 1.26 4.84 21.50
N GLN A 853 1.75 5.06 22.72
CA GLN A 853 2.23 6.37 23.15
C GLN A 853 3.52 6.73 22.41
N TYR A 854 3.69 8.01 22.09
CA TYR A 854 4.88 8.47 21.38
C TYR A 854 6.17 8.10 22.12
N LYS A 855 7.10 7.43 21.42
CA LYS A 855 8.38 6.91 21.96
C LYS A 855 8.27 5.83 23.03
N SER A 856 7.13 5.15 23.14
CA SER A 856 7.01 4.04 24.11
C SER A 856 7.56 2.72 23.57
N GLY A 857 7.39 2.46 22.27
CA GLY A 857 7.69 1.14 21.68
C GLY A 857 6.72 0.05 22.14
N ASP A 858 5.70 0.40 22.92
CA ASP A 858 4.68 -0.50 23.44
C ASP A 858 3.41 -0.32 22.60
N ILE A 859 3.06 -1.34 21.80
CA ILE A 859 1.96 -1.27 20.83
C ILE A 859 0.92 -2.34 21.13
N THR A 860 -0.31 -1.91 21.33
CA THR A 860 -1.47 -2.80 21.42
C THR A 860 -2.19 -2.85 20.07
N LEU A 861 -2.30 -4.07 19.53
CA LEU A 861 -3.21 -4.40 18.44
C LEU A 861 -4.43 -5.13 19.01
N GLN A 862 -5.62 -4.76 18.57
CA GLN A 862 -6.84 -5.45 18.98
C GLN A 862 -7.89 -5.40 17.88
N TYR A 863 -8.65 -6.48 17.73
CA TYR A 863 -9.79 -6.57 16.85
C TYR A 863 -10.71 -7.71 17.32
N LYS A 864 -11.97 -7.39 17.64
CA LYS A 864 -12.91 -8.33 18.27
C LYS A 864 -12.26 -9.04 19.46
N ASP A 865 -12.23 -10.37 19.46
CA ASP A 865 -11.64 -11.19 20.54
C ASP A 865 -10.11 -11.37 20.40
N TYR A 866 -9.51 -10.90 19.31
CA TYR A 866 -8.07 -10.99 19.10
C TYR A 866 -7.35 -9.78 19.68
N LYS A 867 -6.32 -10.03 20.47
CA LYS A 867 -5.42 -9.01 21.01
C LYS A 867 -3.97 -9.48 20.89
N LEU A 868 -3.10 -8.57 20.47
CA LEU A 868 -1.66 -8.81 20.38
C LEU A 868 -0.92 -7.60 20.94
N GLN A 869 0.05 -7.85 21.82
CA GLN A 869 0.97 -6.83 22.31
C GLN A 869 2.30 -7.01 21.59
N LEU A 870 2.83 -5.92 21.03
CA LEU A 870 4.17 -5.86 20.46
C LEU A 870 5.00 -4.93 21.34
N ASP A 871 6.13 -5.42 21.83
CA ASP A 871 7.01 -4.67 22.74
C ASP A 871 8.39 -4.49 22.12
N PHE A 872 8.73 -3.24 21.82
CA PHE A 872 10.02 -2.82 21.28
C PHE A 872 10.86 -2.05 22.30
N SER A 873 10.39 -1.90 23.54
CA SER A 873 10.98 -1.01 24.54
C SER A 873 12.33 -1.50 25.11
N GLU A 874 12.62 -2.80 24.99
CA GLU A 874 13.85 -3.43 25.48
C GLU A 874 14.95 -3.63 24.42
#